data_AF-A0A829ZC88-F1
#
_entry.id   AF-A0A829ZC88-F1
#
_cell.length_a   1.000
_cell.length_b   1.000
_cell.length_c   1.000
_cell.angle_alpha   90.00
_cell.angle_beta   90.00
_cell.angle_gamma   90.00
#
_symmetry.space_group_name_H-M   'P 1'
#
loop_
_entity.id
_entity.type
_entity.pdbx_description
1 polymer ?
#
loop_
_entity_poly.entity_id
_entity_poly.type
_entity_poly.pdbx_seq_one_letter_code
_entity_poly.pdbx_strand_id
1 'polypeptide(L)'
;MDAMVLATQKWLNSTYGNDKRFNRITEDGLTGWNTIYALRRALQIEENITETSNNFGDKTYSLCPNINQGATGNLVYIVQGGLWCKGYNPGGLDGIYGNATYTAVKKLKSDMGFPTASGNMNKDIMRGLLDMNAFTLLRNGTDKIRSVQQAINYDYYDYYRIVPCDGLYGRELNKALIYALQKEFGIPKASATGTFGPTTTSSIKEYSKGTSNKIIKIVKYALICNGYGENITLNNTYDDAMENAIEQFASFYSLNRTANVCGKLIIMGLLSSSGDTSRSAKACDCATILDFDKALALKNAGYTHVGRYLTGTVGSTTSKALTRAELNEIFRVGLRVFTIYQDGGASSTYFNAKQGKIDAEKAVAAANNLGFKEKTIIYFAVDYDFTYDQMLKKVVPYFKEIKKYFARSINMKNFRIGIYASRYICTCISNYGYASSSFVADMSRGYSGNLGYKIPNNWAFDQFNEYKFSYINGTFDLDKVAYSGRYIGEGAINALPNTFEEVLDFIAKKRKLQRSRAIDFVSSLPLGSSADLSNMNFDGKRTLIYGNSFKPDGLCIWLQFNSGFENDSSKFLKKVGAINFDLESGKGSINWQNNLQDALQSLNIFSSQRMNDITALASKTAVEVKNGDVYTGLTLNLSGNLELQYGIEFKEIIDDTTFTFGVKVIYEFYKLKNTNSFVAERITEIQTQPGPVTAVIMATLGALDDLLNEAPDYIGNLSTVIIDVFTDETVVETLAVSATIFIGILCLAAMCII
;
A
#
# COMPACT_ATOMS: atom_id res chain seq x y z
N MET A 1 34.14 -14.52 -8.33
CA MET A 1 34.64 -14.84 -9.68
C MET A 1 35.14 -16.27 -9.65
N ASP A 2 34.67 -17.11 -10.56
CA ASP A 2 35.10 -18.48 -10.73
C ASP A 2 35.96 -18.59 -12.00
N ALA A 3 37.18 -19.12 -11.87
CA ALA A 3 38.14 -19.20 -12.97
C ALA A 3 37.69 -20.11 -14.11
N MET A 4 36.91 -21.15 -13.81
CA MET A 4 36.41 -22.10 -14.80
C MET A 4 35.15 -21.59 -15.50
N VAL A 5 34.33 -20.79 -14.81
CA VAL A 5 33.28 -20.01 -15.47
C VAL A 5 33.89 -18.99 -16.42
N LEU A 6 34.96 -18.29 -16.01
CA LEU A 6 35.68 -17.36 -16.88
C LEU A 6 36.26 -18.06 -18.11
N ALA A 7 36.87 -19.24 -17.92
CA ALA A 7 37.38 -20.06 -19.03
C ALA A 7 36.26 -20.47 -20.00
N THR A 8 35.08 -20.79 -19.46
CA THR A 8 33.89 -21.13 -20.27
C THR A 8 33.43 -19.93 -21.10
N GLN A 9 33.33 -18.74 -20.50
CA GLN A 9 32.94 -17.51 -21.21
C GLN A 9 33.92 -17.16 -22.34
N LYS A 10 35.23 -17.27 -22.06
CA LYS A 10 36.30 -17.09 -23.06
C LYS A 10 36.19 -18.07 -24.21
N TRP A 11 36.02 -19.35 -23.91
CA TRP A 11 35.86 -20.39 -24.91
C TRP A 11 34.63 -20.13 -25.79
N LEU A 12 33.48 -19.76 -25.20
CA LEU A 12 32.26 -19.43 -25.93
C LEU A 12 32.47 -18.25 -26.89
N ASN A 13 33.05 -17.15 -26.41
CA ASN A 13 33.34 -15.97 -27.24
C ASN A 13 34.37 -16.27 -28.34
N SER A 14 35.37 -17.10 -28.07
CA SER A 14 36.39 -17.48 -29.06
C SER A 14 35.81 -18.40 -30.14
N THR A 15 34.96 -19.35 -29.76
CA THR A 15 34.43 -20.39 -30.65
C THR A 15 33.26 -19.89 -31.49
N TYR A 16 32.34 -19.16 -30.86
CA TYR A 16 31.08 -18.74 -31.50
C TYR A 16 30.96 -17.23 -31.68
N GLY A 17 31.86 -16.41 -31.15
CA GLY A 17 31.71 -14.95 -31.14
C GLY A 17 31.72 -14.26 -32.51
N ASN A 18 32.02 -14.99 -33.58
CA ASN A 18 31.94 -14.52 -34.97
C ASN A 18 30.73 -15.13 -35.72
N ASP A 19 29.98 -16.04 -35.11
CA ASP A 19 28.74 -16.59 -35.67
C ASP A 19 27.58 -15.62 -35.38
N LYS A 20 26.87 -15.20 -36.43
CA LYS A 20 25.72 -14.27 -36.33
C LYS A 20 24.57 -14.79 -35.44
N ARG A 21 24.54 -16.10 -35.16
CA ARG A 21 23.55 -16.75 -34.29
C ARG A 21 23.92 -16.65 -32.81
N PHE A 22 25.13 -16.18 -32.49
CA PHE A 22 25.64 -16.11 -31.13
C PHE A 22 25.77 -14.66 -30.67
N ASN A 23 25.49 -14.42 -29.38
CA ASN A 23 25.66 -13.11 -28.77
C ASN A 23 26.90 -13.17 -27.86
N ARG A 24 27.91 -12.35 -28.14
CA ARG A 24 29.08 -12.22 -27.24
C ARG A 24 28.65 -11.81 -25.84
N ILE A 25 29.33 -12.37 -24.84
CA ILE A 25 29.06 -12.12 -23.43
C ILE A 25 30.28 -11.54 -22.73
N THR A 26 30.05 -10.89 -21.59
CA THR A 26 31.13 -10.43 -20.71
C THR A 26 31.89 -11.62 -20.11
N GLU A 27 33.22 -11.51 -20.06
CA GLU A 27 34.13 -12.50 -19.47
C GLU A 27 34.49 -12.08 -18.04
N ASP A 28 33.53 -12.18 -17.12
CA ASP A 28 33.65 -11.72 -15.73
C ASP A 28 33.82 -12.86 -14.71
N GLY A 29 33.79 -14.12 -15.17
CA GLY A 29 33.82 -15.30 -14.32
C GLY A 29 32.63 -15.39 -13.35
N LEU A 30 31.52 -14.71 -13.65
CA LEU A 30 30.29 -14.80 -12.89
C LEU A 30 29.31 -15.75 -13.60
N THR A 31 28.76 -16.68 -12.84
CA THR A 31 27.62 -17.47 -13.32
C THR A 31 26.38 -16.58 -13.42
N GLY A 32 25.44 -16.92 -14.31
CA GLY A 32 24.20 -16.18 -14.48
C GLY A 32 23.54 -16.40 -15.84
N TRP A 33 22.43 -15.69 -16.06
CA TRP A 33 21.62 -15.83 -17.26
C TRP A 33 22.41 -15.57 -18.55
N ASN A 34 23.31 -14.59 -18.59
CA ASN A 34 24.13 -14.31 -19.76
C ASN A 34 24.97 -15.52 -20.18
N THR A 35 25.68 -16.14 -19.23
CA THR A 35 26.51 -17.33 -19.48
C THR A 35 25.64 -18.54 -19.88
N ILE A 36 24.50 -18.76 -19.20
CA ILE A 36 23.58 -19.85 -19.55
C ILE A 36 22.95 -19.65 -20.94
N TYR A 37 22.56 -18.43 -21.30
CA TYR A 37 22.04 -18.13 -22.64
C TYR A 37 23.08 -18.35 -23.73
N ALA A 38 24.34 -18.01 -23.47
CA ALA A 38 25.43 -18.30 -24.39
C ALA A 38 25.64 -19.81 -24.57
N LEU A 39 25.66 -20.60 -23.49
CA LEU A 39 25.74 -22.06 -23.57
C LEU A 39 24.55 -22.68 -24.35
N ARG A 40 23.33 -22.16 -24.17
CA ARG A 40 22.16 -22.60 -24.95
C ARG A 40 22.30 -22.29 -26.44
N ARG A 41 22.76 -21.08 -26.79
CA ARG A 41 22.96 -20.70 -28.19
C ARG A 41 24.08 -21.50 -28.83
N ALA A 42 25.16 -21.78 -28.11
CA ALA A 42 26.22 -22.69 -28.54
C ALA A 42 25.65 -24.08 -28.85
N LEU A 43 24.85 -24.67 -27.95
CA LEU A 43 24.18 -25.95 -28.20
C LEU A 43 23.31 -25.90 -29.47
N GLN A 44 22.49 -24.86 -29.63
CA GLN A 44 21.63 -24.70 -30.80
C GLN A 44 22.43 -24.57 -32.10
N ILE A 45 23.60 -23.94 -32.07
CA ILE A 45 24.51 -23.84 -33.22
C ILE A 45 25.04 -25.23 -33.60
N GLU A 46 25.49 -26.02 -32.61
CA GLU A 46 25.95 -27.41 -32.81
C GLU A 46 24.82 -28.34 -33.30
N GLU A 47 23.57 -28.05 -32.92
CA GLU A 47 22.36 -28.73 -33.42
C GLU A 47 21.94 -28.28 -34.83
N ASN A 48 22.71 -27.39 -35.49
CA ASN A 48 22.42 -26.80 -36.79
C ASN A 48 21.10 -26.01 -36.84
N ILE A 49 20.71 -25.39 -35.73
CA ILE A 49 19.57 -24.48 -35.70
C ILE A 49 19.98 -23.14 -36.32
N THR A 50 19.20 -22.68 -37.31
CA THR A 50 19.46 -21.45 -38.07
C THR A 50 19.04 -20.20 -37.29
N GLU A 51 17.94 -20.27 -36.55
CA GLU A 51 17.40 -19.18 -35.73
C GLU A 51 17.49 -19.55 -34.25
N THR A 52 18.51 -19.03 -33.59
CA THR A 52 18.82 -19.33 -32.19
C THR A 52 18.12 -18.36 -31.24
N SER A 53 17.83 -18.84 -30.03
CA SER A 53 17.15 -18.08 -28.98
C SER A 53 17.77 -18.33 -27.60
N ASN A 54 17.43 -17.48 -26.63
CA ASN A 54 17.86 -17.67 -25.24
C ASN A 54 17.12 -18.83 -24.53
N ASN A 55 16.15 -19.46 -25.19
CA ASN A 55 15.30 -20.50 -24.63
C ASN A 55 15.77 -21.89 -25.04
N PHE A 56 15.73 -22.84 -24.10
CA PHE A 56 15.80 -24.26 -24.41
C PHE A 56 14.39 -24.76 -24.79
N GLY A 57 14.00 -24.47 -26.03
CA GLY A 57 12.65 -24.77 -26.57
C GLY A 57 12.51 -26.17 -27.15
N ASP A 58 11.33 -26.48 -27.69
CA ASP A 58 11.00 -27.83 -28.19
C ASP A 58 11.90 -28.30 -29.33
N LYS A 59 12.35 -27.38 -30.20
CA LYS A 59 13.31 -27.69 -31.27
C LYS A 59 14.69 -28.06 -30.75
N THR A 60 15.21 -27.31 -29.77
CA THR A 60 16.47 -27.67 -29.08
C THR A 60 16.31 -29.02 -28.37
N TYR A 61 15.19 -29.22 -27.69
CA TYR A 61 14.93 -30.46 -26.98
C TYR A 61 14.82 -31.69 -27.90
N SER A 62 14.21 -31.55 -29.08
CA SER A 62 14.09 -32.67 -30.03
C SER A 62 15.40 -33.03 -30.70
N LEU A 63 16.28 -32.04 -30.94
CA LEU A 63 17.56 -32.23 -31.61
C LEU A 63 18.73 -32.54 -30.65
N CYS A 64 18.59 -32.25 -29.36
CA CYS A 64 19.66 -32.41 -28.38
C CYS A 64 20.18 -33.86 -28.33
N PRO A 65 21.47 -34.08 -28.64
CA PRO A 65 22.05 -35.42 -28.72
C PRO A 65 22.32 -36.02 -27.34
N ASN A 66 22.49 -37.34 -27.30
CA ASN A 66 23.10 -38.01 -26.16
C ASN A 66 24.63 -37.86 -26.25
N ILE A 67 25.28 -37.55 -25.13
CA ILE A 67 26.74 -37.38 -25.05
C ILE A 67 27.27 -38.37 -24.00
N ASN A 68 28.05 -39.34 -24.45
CA ASN A 68 28.53 -40.44 -23.61
C ASN A 68 30.01 -40.25 -23.27
N GLN A 69 30.47 -40.98 -22.24
CA GLN A 69 31.89 -41.08 -21.93
C GLN A 69 32.72 -41.47 -23.16
N GLY A 70 33.85 -40.80 -23.37
CA GLY A 70 34.71 -40.94 -24.56
C GLY A 70 34.37 -40.00 -25.71
N ALA A 71 33.23 -39.29 -25.68
CA ALA A 71 32.93 -38.24 -26.66
C ALA A 71 33.95 -37.09 -26.59
N THR A 72 34.15 -36.40 -27.71
CA THR A 72 35.02 -35.22 -27.80
C THR A 72 34.35 -34.08 -28.58
N GLY A 73 34.86 -32.86 -28.44
CA GLY A 73 34.46 -31.69 -29.23
C GLY A 73 33.54 -30.71 -28.51
N ASN A 74 32.95 -29.79 -29.27
CA ASN A 74 32.23 -28.62 -28.75
C ASN A 74 31.06 -28.97 -27.82
N LEU A 75 30.31 -30.04 -28.13
CA LEU A 75 29.22 -30.50 -27.27
C LEU A 75 29.72 -30.89 -25.86
N VAL A 76 30.94 -31.41 -25.75
CA VAL A 76 31.55 -31.73 -24.45
C VAL A 76 31.97 -30.46 -23.71
N TYR A 77 32.54 -29.47 -24.41
CA TYR A 77 32.81 -28.15 -23.82
C TYR A 77 31.55 -27.50 -23.24
N ILE A 78 30.40 -27.62 -23.93
CA ILE A 78 29.10 -27.13 -23.44
C ILE A 78 28.69 -27.84 -22.16
N VAL A 79 28.83 -29.18 -22.09
CA VAL A 79 28.55 -29.95 -20.87
C VAL A 79 29.46 -29.52 -19.72
N GLN A 80 30.77 -29.48 -19.96
CA GLN A 80 31.75 -29.10 -18.95
C GLN A 80 31.53 -27.67 -18.44
N GLY A 81 31.30 -26.72 -19.34
CA GLY A 81 31.00 -25.33 -19.00
C GLY A 81 29.70 -25.19 -18.19
N GLY A 82 28.66 -25.94 -18.57
CA GLY A 82 27.41 -26.01 -17.81
C GLY A 82 27.61 -26.58 -16.41
N LEU A 83 28.44 -27.63 -16.26
CA LEU A 83 28.75 -28.24 -14.96
C LEU A 83 29.47 -27.24 -14.04
N TRP A 84 30.46 -26.52 -14.55
CA TRP A 84 31.12 -25.44 -13.80
C TRP A 84 30.14 -24.36 -13.35
N CYS A 85 29.24 -23.91 -14.25
CA CYS A 85 28.22 -22.92 -13.90
C CYS A 85 27.27 -23.39 -12.79
N LYS A 86 27.08 -24.71 -12.64
CA LYS A 86 26.26 -25.35 -11.60
C LYS A 86 27.05 -25.77 -10.35
N GLY A 87 28.38 -25.64 -10.36
CA GLY A 87 29.26 -26.04 -9.25
C GLY A 87 29.59 -27.53 -9.20
N TYR A 88 29.41 -28.28 -10.30
CA TYR A 88 29.90 -29.64 -10.44
C TYR A 88 31.27 -29.62 -11.12
N ASN A 89 32.27 -30.31 -10.58
CA ASN A 89 33.64 -30.30 -11.12
C ASN A 89 33.85 -31.41 -12.16
N PRO A 90 33.87 -31.10 -13.48
CA PRO A 90 34.15 -32.07 -14.55
C PRO A 90 35.64 -32.39 -14.76
N GLY A 91 36.55 -31.86 -13.94
CA GLY A 91 38.01 -31.99 -14.04
C GLY A 91 38.68 -30.87 -14.82
N GLY A 92 38.06 -30.41 -15.91
CA GLY A 92 38.59 -29.36 -16.77
C GLY A 92 37.57 -28.81 -17.76
N LEU A 93 38.05 -28.01 -18.72
CA LEU A 93 37.31 -27.53 -19.88
C LEU A 93 38.17 -27.84 -21.11
N ASP A 94 38.22 -29.11 -21.49
CA ASP A 94 39.14 -29.68 -22.49
C ASP A 94 38.42 -30.31 -23.70
N GLY A 95 37.09 -30.37 -23.65
CA GLY A 95 36.29 -31.00 -24.70
C GLY A 95 36.43 -32.51 -24.75
N ILE A 96 36.91 -33.18 -23.70
CA ILE A 96 37.01 -34.63 -23.60
C ILE A 96 36.08 -35.13 -22.50
N TYR A 97 35.13 -36.00 -22.85
CA TYR A 97 34.18 -36.56 -21.87
C TYR A 97 34.84 -37.70 -21.11
N GLY A 98 35.80 -37.35 -20.25
CA GLY A 98 36.57 -38.28 -19.43
C GLY A 98 35.85 -38.73 -18.15
N ASN A 99 36.58 -39.45 -17.29
CA ASN A 99 36.05 -40.00 -16.05
C ASN A 99 35.54 -38.91 -15.08
N ALA A 100 36.21 -37.76 -15.04
CA ALA A 100 35.81 -36.65 -14.17
C ALA A 100 34.48 -36.02 -14.63
N THR A 101 34.31 -35.78 -15.94
CA THR A 101 33.04 -35.30 -16.50
C THR A 101 31.91 -36.32 -16.28
N TYR A 102 32.16 -37.60 -16.48
CA TYR A 102 31.20 -38.67 -16.19
C TYR A 102 30.77 -38.69 -14.71
N THR A 103 31.73 -38.55 -13.79
CA THR A 103 31.47 -38.50 -12.35
C THR A 103 30.66 -37.26 -11.97
N ALA A 104 30.98 -36.10 -12.55
CA ALA A 104 30.24 -34.85 -12.32
C ALA A 104 28.78 -34.95 -12.79
N VAL A 105 28.54 -35.52 -13.97
CA VAL A 105 27.18 -35.74 -14.49
C VAL A 105 26.43 -36.78 -13.64
N LYS A 106 27.10 -37.83 -13.18
CA LYS A 106 26.49 -38.79 -12.25
C LYS A 106 26.06 -38.11 -10.95
N LYS A 107 26.89 -37.21 -10.41
CA LYS A 107 26.54 -36.43 -9.21
C LYS A 107 25.36 -35.48 -9.45
N LEU A 108 25.35 -34.76 -10.57
CA LEU A 108 24.23 -33.90 -10.99
C LEU A 108 22.92 -34.69 -11.06
N LYS A 109 22.93 -35.85 -11.74
CA LYS A 109 21.75 -36.73 -11.85
C LYS A 109 21.28 -37.24 -10.50
N SER A 110 22.21 -37.64 -9.63
CA SER A 110 21.86 -38.05 -8.26
C SER A 110 21.19 -36.90 -7.50
N ASP A 111 21.68 -35.67 -7.66
CA ASP A 111 21.10 -34.49 -7.03
C ASP A 111 19.72 -34.13 -7.59
N MET A 112 19.50 -34.36 -8.88
CA MET A 112 18.19 -34.27 -9.53
C MET A 112 17.18 -35.34 -9.07
N GLY A 113 17.63 -36.39 -8.36
CA GLY A 113 16.78 -37.49 -7.87
C GLY A 113 16.99 -38.84 -8.56
N PHE A 114 18.03 -39.00 -9.38
CA PHE A 114 18.34 -40.23 -10.12
C PHE A 114 19.66 -40.88 -9.63
N PRO A 115 19.73 -41.41 -8.40
CA PRO A 115 20.98 -41.84 -7.76
C PRO A 115 21.66 -43.04 -8.45
N THR A 116 20.91 -43.85 -9.18
CA THR A 116 21.39 -45.04 -9.87
C THR A 116 21.71 -44.81 -11.36
N ALA A 117 21.47 -43.60 -11.87
CA ALA A 117 21.67 -43.30 -13.29
C ALA A 117 23.17 -43.27 -13.67
N SER A 118 23.46 -43.64 -14.93
CA SER A 118 24.82 -43.51 -15.48
C SER A 118 25.26 -42.06 -15.58
N GLY A 119 26.56 -41.83 -15.68
CA GLY A 119 27.16 -40.50 -15.89
C GLY A 119 27.12 -39.98 -17.33
N ASN A 120 26.31 -40.58 -18.22
CA ASN A 120 26.14 -40.11 -19.61
C ASN A 120 25.08 -39.00 -19.71
N MET A 121 25.25 -38.03 -20.59
CA MET A 121 24.27 -36.95 -20.79
C MET A 121 23.17 -37.34 -21.78
N ASN A 122 21.96 -36.86 -21.50
CA ASN A 122 20.81 -36.89 -22.40
C ASN A 122 20.12 -35.52 -22.42
N LYS A 123 19.13 -35.36 -23.30
CA LYS A 123 18.38 -34.11 -23.46
C LYS A 123 17.67 -33.59 -22.20
N ASP A 124 17.15 -34.47 -21.35
CA ASP A 124 16.48 -34.08 -20.10
C ASP A 124 17.46 -33.45 -19.11
N ILE A 125 18.63 -34.09 -18.94
CA ILE A 125 19.67 -33.57 -18.06
C ILE A 125 20.31 -32.33 -18.67
N MET A 126 20.53 -32.28 -19.99
CA MET A 126 21.08 -31.10 -20.67
C MET A 126 20.17 -29.88 -20.47
N ARG A 127 18.85 -30.07 -20.58
CA ARG A 127 17.88 -29.00 -20.32
C ARG A 127 17.98 -28.45 -18.88
N GLY A 128 18.13 -29.33 -17.89
CA GLY A 128 18.31 -28.92 -16.49
C GLY A 128 19.67 -28.29 -16.21
N LEU A 129 20.73 -28.79 -16.85
CA LEU A 129 22.10 -28.28 -16.77
C LEU A 129 22.19 -26.86 -17.32
N LEU A 130 21.57 -26.61 -18.48
CA LEU A 130 21.54 -25.31 -19.14
C LEU A 130 20.32 -24.49 -18.72
N ASP A 131 20.04 -24.43 -17.43
CA ASP A 131 18.99 -23.59 -16.82
C ASP A 131 19.48 -23.00 -15.49
N MET A 132 18.73 -22.10 -14.86
CA MET A 132 19.09 -21.56 -13.53
C MET A 132 18.59 -22.43 -12.37
N ASN A 133 17.84 -23.51 -12.65
CA ASN A 133 17.39 -24.46 -11.63
C ASN A 133 18.53 -24.99 -10.73
N ALA A 134 18.43 -24.83 -9.41
CA ALA A 134 19.37 -25.44 -8.47
C ALA A 134 18.96 -26.89 -8.16
N PHE A 135 19.94 -27.81 -8.11
CA PHE A 135 19.73 -29.22 -7.72
C PHE A 135 20.36 -29.58 -6.37
N THR A 136 20.98 -28.58 -5.74
CA THR A 136 21.53 -28.63 -4.39
C THR A 136 20.65 -27.78 -3.47
N LEU A 137 20.63 -28.15 -2.18
CA LEU A 137 19.87 -27.43 -1.17
C LEU A 137 20.31 -25.97 -1.06
N LEU A 138 19.37 -25.03 -1.20
CA LEU A 138 19.63 -23.61 -0.97
C LEU A 138 19.53 -23.26 0.52
N ARG A 139 20.16 -22.15 0.92
CA ARG A 139 20.24 -21.70 2.33
C ARG A 139 18.87 -21.56 3.02
N ASN A 140 17.83 -21.19 2.27
CA ASN A 140 16.46 -21.03 2.75
C ASN A 140 15.55 -22.22 2.38
N GLY A 141 16.11 -23.26 1.77
CA GLY A 141 15.41 -24.51 1.45
C GLY A 141 15.40 -25.48 2.62
N THR A 142 14.63 -26.57 2.48
CA THR A 142 14.59 -27.67 3.45
C THR A 142 14.87 -29.02 2.77
N ASP A 143 15.55 -29.93 3.48
CA ASP A 143 15.82 -31.29 3.01
C ASP A 143 14.54 -32.08 2.72
N LYS A 144 13.45 -31.79 3.45
CA LYS A 144 12.15 -32.42 3.22
C LYS A 144 11.56 -32.03 1.87
N ILE A 145 11.52 -30.73 1.55
CA ILE A 145 11.04 -30.29 0.24
C ILE A 145 11.98 -30.79 -0.86
N ARG A 146 13.30 -30.81 -0.61
CA ARG A 146 14.26 -31.37 -1.55
C ARG A 146 14.00 -32.86 -1.83
N SER A 147 13.70 -33.64 -0.79
CA SER A 147 13.35 -35.05 -0.94
C SER A 147 12.06 -35.24 -1.76
N VAL A 148 11.08 -34.35 -1.57
CA VAL A 148 9.86 -34.31 -2.40
C VAL A 148 10.20 -34.01 -3.87
N GLN A 149 11.02 -33.00 -4.13
CA GLN A 149 11.46 -32.63 -5.48
C GLN A 149 12.16 -33.79 -6.19
N GLN A 150 13.10 -34.44 -5.51
CA GLN A 150 13.82 -35.60 -6.03
C GLN A 150 12.89 -36.78 -6.32
N ALA A 151 11.94 -37.06 -5.42
CA ALA A 151 10.97 -38.11 -5.63
C ALA A 151 9.99 -37.81 -6.77
N ILE A 152 9.58 -36.55 -6.93
CA ILE A 152 8.75 -36.11 -8.07
C ILE A 152 9.52 -36.25 -9.38
N ASN A 153 10.80 -35.88 -9.42
CA ASN A 153 11.64 -36.08 -10.59
C ASN A 153 11.77 -37.58 -10.92
N TYR A 154 12.04 -38.41 -9.92
CA TYR A 154 12.19 -39.85 -10.12
C TYR A 154 10.91 -40.50 -10.68
N ASP A 155 9.75 -40.19 -10.11
CA ASP A 155 8.48 -40.86 -10.42
C ASP A 155 7.74 -40.25 -11.64
N TYR A 156 7.94 -38.95 -11.94
CA TYR A 156 7.05 -38.17 -12.84
C TYR A 156 7.74 -37.25 -13.87
N TYR A 157 9.09 -37.21 -13.97
CA TYR A 157 9.74 -36.30 -14.94
C TYR A 157 9.32 -36.53 -16.39
N ASP A 158 9.04 -37.79 -16.75
CA ASP A 158 8.61 -38.23 -18.08
C ASP A 158 7.25 -37.64 -18.48
N TYR A 159 6.40 -37.36 -17.50
CA TYR A 159 5.06 -36.83 -17.69
C TYR A 159 5.05 -35.30 -17.71
N TYR A 160 5.97 -34.64 -17.01
CA TYR A 160 6.14 -33.17 -17.04
C TYR A 160 7.55 -32.76 -17.47
N ARG A 161 8.46 -32.61 -16.50
CA ARG A 161 9.89 -32.31 -16.66
C ARG A 161 10.60 -32.42 -15.32
N ILE A 162 11.93 -32.43 -15.34
CA ILE A 162 12.77 -32.29 -14.14
C ILE A 162 12.57 -30.89 -13.54
N VAL A 163 12.22 -30.84 -12.25
CA VAL A 163 12.13 -29.61 -11.44
C VAL A 163 13.40 -29.40 -10.60
N PRO A 164 13.67 -28.16 -10.10
CA PRO A 164 14.73 -27.92 -9.13
C PRO A 164 14.68 -28.87 -7.94
N CYS A 165 15.85 -29.15 -7.35
CA CYS A 165 16.00 -29.87 -6.08
C CYS A 165 16.66 -28.96 -5.04
N ASP A 166 16.13 -27.74 -4.93
CA ASP A 166 16.65 -26.61 -4.16
C ASP A 166 16.09 -26.52 -2.72
N GLY A 167 15.13 -27.37 -2.38
CA GLY A 167 14.46 -27.38 -1.09
C GLY A 167 13.40 -26.29 -0.91
N LEU A 168 13.03 -25.57 -1.97
CA LEU A 168 12.00 -24.52 -1.94
C LEU A 168 10.71 -24.99 -2.61
N TYR A 169 9.58 -24.63 -2.01
CA TYR A 169 8.29 -24.76 -2.70
C TYR A 169 8.08 -23.54 -3.58
N GLY A 170 7.86 -23.77 -4.87
CA GLY A 170 7.63 -22.72 -5.85
C GLY A 170 6.80 -23.24 -7.01
N ARG A 171 6.56 -22.36 -7.99
CA ARG A 171 5.72 -22.60 -9.17
C ARG A 171 5.98 -23.95 -9.84
N GLU A 172 7.23 -24.29 -10.08
CA GLU A 172 7.59 -25.49 -10.83
C GLU A 172 7.25 -26.77 -10.08
N LEU A 173 7.54 -26.84 -8.78
CA LEU A 173 7.17 -27.98 -7.96
C LEU A 173 5.64 -28.07 -7.79
N ASN A 174 4.94 -26.95 -7.58
CA ASN A 174 3.47 -26.93 -7.51
C ASN A 174 2.83 -27.49 -8.79
N LYS A 175 3.29 -27.03 -9.96
CA LYS A 175 2.84 -27.58 -11.25
C LYS A 175 3.15 -29.06 -11.38
N ALA A 176 4.36 -29.48 -11.02
CA ALA A 176 4.75 -30.89 -11.10
C ALA A 176 3.88 -31.79 -10.20
N LEU A 177 3.48 -31.33 -9.01
CA LEU A 177 2.54 -32.04 -8.15
C LEU A 177 1.15 -32.19 -8.80
N ILE A 178 0.66 -31.15 -9.49
CA ILE A 178 -0.61 -31.23 -10.22
C ILE A 178 -0.50 -32.16 -11.43
N TYR A 179 0.60 -32.11 -12.18
CA TYR A 179 0.87 -33.08 -13.26
C TYR A 179 0.96 -34.51 -12.74
N ALA A 180 1.58 -34.74 -11.58
CA ALA A 180 1.61 -36.05 -10.94
C ALA A 180 0.20 -36.53 -10.59
N LEU A 181 -0.66 -35.67 -10.03
CA LEU A 181 -2.07 -36.01 -9.81
C LEU A 181 -2.79 -36.37 -11.12
N GLN A 182 -2.61 -35.56 -12.17
CA GLN A 182 -3.22 -35.81 -13.48
C GLN A 182 -2.78 -37.18 -14.06
N LYS A 183 -1.50 -37.54 -13.91
CA LYS A 183 -0.99 -38.88 -14.29
C LYS A 183 -1.71 -39.98 -13.50
N GLU A 184 -1.82 -39.84 -12.19
CA GLU A 184 -2.45 -40.85 -11.32
C GLU A 184 -3.99 -40.90 -11.45
N PHE A 185 -4.61 -39.83 -11.95
CA PHE A 185 -6.02 -39.84 -12.38
C PHE A 185 -6.24 -40.49 -13.76
N GLY A 186 -5.17 -40.88 -14.46
CA GLY A 186 -5.25 -41.48 -15.79
C GLY A 186 -5.47 -40.47 -16.92
N ILE A 187 -5.23 -39.18 -16.68
CA ILE A 187 -5.32 -38.15 -17.72
C ILE A 187 -4.12 -38.34 -18.67
N PRO A 188 -4.31 -38.39 -20.00
CA PRO A 188 -3.18 -38.49 -20.93
C PRO A 188 -2.28 -37.25 -20.86
N LYS A 189 -0.96 -37.44 -21.04
CA LYS A 189 0.03 -36.34 -21.00
C LYS A 189 -0.33 -35.18 -21.93
N ALA A 190 -0.83 -35.48 -23.14
CA ALA A 190 -1.22 -34.48 -24.12
C ALA A 190 -2.41 -33.60 -23.67
N SER A 191 -3.22 -34.08 -22.74
CA SER A 191 -4.38 -33.38 -22.17
C SER A 191 -4.09 -32.77 -20.79
N ALA A 192 -2.91 -33.03 -20.23
CA ALA A 192 -2.52 -32.56 -18.91
C ALA A 192 -2.03 -31.11 -18.97
N THR A 193 -2.55 -30.29 -18.08
CA THR A 193 -2.34 -28.83 -18.10
C THR A 193 -1.53 -28.31 -16.91
N GLY A 194 -1.30 -29.15 -15.89
CA GLY A 194 -0.71 -28.69 -14.63
C GLY A 194 -1.60 -27.70 -13.87
N THR A 195 -2.91 -27.71 -14.12
CA THR A 195 -3.91 -26.86 -13.47
C THR A 195 -5.19 -27.66 -13.17
N PHE A 196 -6.02 -27.17 -12.25
CA PHE A 196 -7.34 -27.77 -11.95
C PHE A 196 -8.42 -27.26 -12.91
N GLY A 197 -8.49 -27.87 -14.10
CA GLY A 197 -9.62 -27.74 -15.02
C GLY A 197 -10.75 -28.73 -14.70
N PRO A 198 -11.90 -28.67 -15.42
CA PRO A 198 -13.07 -29.51 -15.16
C PRO A 198 -12.75 -31.01 -15.03
N THR A 199 -11.94 -31.57 -15.93
CA THR A 199 -11.54 -32.99 -15.91
C THR A 199 -10.71 -33.35 -14.69
N THR A 200 -9.74 -32.51 -14.32
CA THR A 200 -8.90 -32.75 -13.13
C THR A 200 -9.72 -32.63 -11.86
N THR A 201 -10.60 -31.64 -11.77
CA THR A 201 -11.48 -31.43 -10.62
C THR A 201 -12.47 -32.58 -10.45
N SER A 202 -13.10 -33.08 -11.52
CA SER A 202 -14.06 -34.18 -11.44
C SER A 202 -13.42 -35.55 -11.19
N SER A 203 -12.11 -35.69 -11.43
CA SER A 203 -11.36 -36.92 -11.18
C SER A 203 -10.95 -37.10 -9.72
N ILE A 204 -11.09 -36.05 -8.88
CA ILE A 204 -10.77 -36.12 -7.45
C ILE A 204 -11.80 -37.00 -6.74
N LYS A 205 -11.31 -38.05 -6.09
CA LYS A 205 -12.09 -38.91 -5.19
C LYS A 205 -11.89 -38.49 -3.73
N GLU A 206 -12.73 -39.02 -2.86
CA GLU A 206 -12.47 -39.00 -1.42
C GLU A 206 -11.66 -40.23 -1.02
N TYR A 207 -10.70 -40.02 -0.14
CA TYR A 207 -9.84 -41.05 0.41
C TYR A 207 -9.96 -41.03 1.93
N SER A 208 -10.27 -42.20 2.50
CA SER A 208 -10.34 -42.37 3.94
C SER A 208 -8.97 -42.72 4.52
N LYS A 209 -8.75 -42.36 5.79
CA LYS A 209 -7.58 -42.82 6.55
C LYS A 209 -7.41 -44.34 6.46
N GLY A 210 -6.18 -44.79 6.30
CA GLY A 210 -5.82 -46.18 5.98
C GLY A 210 -5.70 -46.47 4.48
N THR A 211 -6.21 -45.61 3.59
CA THR A 211 -6.01 -45.77 2.14
C THR A 211 -4.53 -45.71 1.78
N SER A 212 -4.07 -46.61 0.90
CA SER A 212 -2.72 -46.60 0.35
C SER A 212 -2.72 -46.52 -1.17
N ASN A 213 -2.22 -45.43 -1.75
CA ASN A 213 -2.01 -45.28 -3.19
C ASN A 213 -1.05 -44.09 -3.50
N LYS A 214 -0.70 -43.92 -4.77
CA LYS A 214 0.23 -42.85 -5.19
C LYS A 214 -0.36 -41.43 -5.05
N ILE A 215 -1.68 -41.28 -5.12
CA ILE A 215 -2.36 -39.98 -4.93
C ILE A 215 -2.15 -39.50 -3.49
N ILE A 216 -2.27 -40.39 -2.50
CA ILE A 216 -1.97 -40.10 -1.10
C ILE A 216 -0.52 -39.64 -0.92
N LYS A 217 0.44 -40.29 -1.59
CA LYS A 217 1.85 -39.86 -1.59
C LYS A 217 2.00 -38.41 -2.09
N ILE A 218 1.29 -38.05 -3.16
CA ILE A 218 1.30 -36.69 -3.74
C ILE A 218 0.64 -35.67 -2.79
N VAL A 219 -0.44 -36.04 -2.09
CA VAL A 219 -1.05 -35.16 -1.08
C VAL A 219 -0.09 -34.92 0.10
N LYS A 220 0.62 -35.97 0.55
CA LYS A 220 1.69 -35.84 1.56
C LYS A 220 2.79 -34.88 1.12
N TYR A 221 3.21 -34.95 -0.14
CA TYR A 221 4.15 -33.98 -0.71
C TYR A 221 3.61 -32.56 -0.65
N ALA A 222 2.34 -32.36 -1.00
CA ALA A 222 1.70 -31.05 -0.95
C ALA A 222 1.59 -30.50 0.49
N LEU A 223 1.31 -31.35 1.48
CA LEU A 223 1.33 -30.98 2.90
C LEU A 223 2.72 -30.54 3.37
N ILE A 224 3.78 -31.26 2.99
CA ILE A 224 5.18 -30.88 3.26
C ILE A 224 5.48 -29.51 2.65
N CYS A 225 5.14 -29.32 1.38
CA CYS A 225 5.37 -28.07 0.66
C CYS A 225 4.65 -26.88 1.31
N ASN A 226 3.45 -27.10 1.85
CA ASN A 226 2.67 -26.08 2.56
C ASN A 226 3.07 -25.90 4.03
N GLY A 227 4.06 -26.65 4.55
CA GLY A 227 4.59 -26.47 5.90
C GLY A 227 3.92 -27.31 6.98
N TYR A 228 3.11 -28.30 6.62
CA TYR A 228 2.42 -29.18 7.56
C TYR A 228 3.04 -30.58 7.61
N GLY A 229 4.25 -30.74 7.05
CA GLY A 229 4.88 -32.06 6.84
C GLY A 229 5.99 -32.45 7.82
N GLU A 230 6.09 -31.79 8.98
CA GLU A 230 7.16 -32.06 9.95
C GLU A 230 7.18 -33.51 10.46
N ASN A 231 6.02 -34.17 10.53
CA ASN A 231 5.93 -35.58 10.95
C ASN A 231 5.55 -36.54 9.80
N ILE A 232 5.42 -36.03 8.57
CA ILE A 232 5.03 -36.84 7.42
C ILE A 232 6.22 -37.66 6.91
N THR A 233 5.97 -38.95 6.68
CA THR A 233 6.85 -39.87 5.96
C THR A 233 6.40 -40.01 4.49
N LEU A 234 7.35 -40.21 3.57
CA LEU A 234 7.09 -40.26 2.11
C LEU A 234 6.56 -41.62 1.62
N ASN A 235 5.69 -42.27 2.41
CA ASN A 235 5.00 -43.50 2.02
C ASN A 235 3.67 -43.17 1.30
N ASN A 236 2.98 -44.21 0.83
CA ASN A 236 1.73 -44.08 0.07
C ASN A 236 0.45 -44.16 0.93
N THR A 237 0.57 -44.26 2.25
CA THR A 237 -0.54 -44.57 3.16
C THR A 237 -1.03 -43.31 3.88
N TYR A 238 -2.34 -43.15 3.97
CA TYR A 238 -2.98 -42.09 4.73
C TYR A 238 -2.98 -42.49 6.20
N ASP A 239 -1.92 -42.10 6.90
CA ASP A 239 -1.64 -42.42 8.30
C ASP A 239 -2.02 -41.28 9.26
N ASP A 240 -1.82 -41.50 10.56
CA ASP A 240 -2.07 -40.51 11.62
C ASP A 240 -1.31 -39.20 11.40
N ALA A 241 -0.06 -39.29 10.92
CA ALA A 241 0.76 -38.12 10.66
C ALA A 241 0.15 -37.23 9.56
N MET A 242 -0.36 -37.84 8.49
CA MET A 242 -1.09 -37.12 7.45
C MET A 242 -2.42 -36.56 7.96
N GLU A 243 -3.17 -37.30 8.77
CA GLU A 243 -4.43 -36.80 9.34
C GLU A 243 -4.22 -35.56 10.20
N ASN A 244 -3.23 -35.60 11.10
CA ASN A 244 -2.88 -34.46 11.94
C ASN A 244 -2.41 -33.25 11.11
N ALA A 245 -1.67 -33.48 10.02
CA ALA A 245 -1.24 -32.43 9.12
C ALA A 245 -2.41 -31.79 8.36
N ILE A 246 -3.37 -32.60 7.89
CA ILE A 246 -4.60 -32.10 7.25
C ILE A 246 -5.41 -31.29 8.25
N GLU A 247 -5.50 -31.73 9.51
CA GLU A 247 -6.24 -31.01 10.54
C GLU A 247 -5.64 -29.63 10.83
N GLN A 248 -4.32 -29.55 10.98
CA GLN A 248 -3.62 -28.27 11.15
C GLN A 248 -3.81 -27.34 9.95
N PHE A 249 -3.72 -27.88 8.72
CA PHE A 249 -3.95 -27.12 7.50
C PHE A 249 -5.39 -26.61 7.43
N ALA A 250 -6.39 -27.48 7.61
CA ALA A 250 -7.79 -27.13 7.51
C ALA A 250 -8.21 -26.13 8.59
N SER A 251 -7.75 -26.31 9.83
CA SER A 251 -7.96 -25.36 10.91
C SER A 251 -7.37 -23.99 10.58
N PHE A 252 -6.12 -23.96 10.07
CA PHE A 252 -5.45 -22.71 9.75
C PHE A 252 -6.08 -21.96 8.57
N TYR A 253 -6.69 -22.66 7.61
CA TYR A 253 -7.43 -22.09 6.46
C TYR A 253 -8.94 -21.95 6.72
N SER A 254 -9.40 -22.26 7.93
CA SER A 254 -10.82 -22.23 8.32
C SER A 254 -11.73 -23.05 7.38
N LEU A 255 -11.24 -24.24 6.99
CA LEU A 255 -11.96 -25.18 6.13
C LEU A 255 -12.81 -26.13 6.97
N ASN A 256 -14.10 -26.22 6.64
CA ASN A 256 -14.99 -27.20 7.26
C ASN A 256 -14.80 -28.57 6.59
N ARG A 257 -13.89 -29.38 7.13
CA ARG A 257 -13.57 -30.71 6.61
C ARG A 257 -14.26 -31.83 7.41
N THR A 258 -14.40 -32.99 6.77
CA THR A 258 -14.72 -34.24 7.47
C THR A 258 -13.43 -34.87 7.99
N ALA A 259 -13.41 -35.25 9.27
CA ALA A 259 -12.27 -35.94 9.89
C ALA A 259 -11.99 -37.28 9.21
N ASN A 260 -10.72 -37.69 9.15
CA ASN A 260 -10.26 -38.92 8.48
C ASN A 260 -10.58 -39.03 6.98
N VAL A 261 -11.02 -37.93 6.35
CA VAL A 261 -11.28 -37.86 4.91
C VAL A 261 -10.37 -36.82 4.26
N CYS A 262 -9.78 -37.21 3.14
CA CYS A 262 -9.04 -36.34 2.24
C CYS A 262 -9.72 -36.36 0.87
N GLY A 263 -10.22 -35.21 0.43
CA GLY A 263 -10.92 -35.09 -0.85
C GLY A 263 -10.70 -33.74 -1.49
N LYS A 264 -11.62 -33.35 -2.37
CA LYS A 264 -11.55 -32.12 -3.18
C LYS A 264 -11.16 -30.87 -2.38
N LEU A 265 -11.77 -30.66 -1.21
CA LEU A 265 -11.51 -29.51 -0.34
C LEU A 265 -10.03 -29.40 0.08
N ILE A 266 -9.42 -30.53 0.46
CA ILE A 266 -8.03 -30.58 0.95
C ILE A 266 -7.05 -30.56 -0.22
N ILE A 267 -7.27 -31.42 -1.23
CA ILE A 267 -6.36 -31.56 -2.38
C ILE A 267 -6.25 -30.25 -3.14
N MET A 268 -7.38 -29.61 -3.44
CA MET A 268 -7.37 -28.31 -4.13
C MET A 268 -6.84 -27.21 -3.22
N GLY A 269 -7.18 -27.19 -1.93
CA GLY A 269 -6.68 -26.17 -1.00
C GLY A 269 -5.15 -26.16 -0.85
N LEU A 270 -4.50 -27.32 -0.97
CA LEU A 270 -3.05 -27.44 -0.89
C LEU A 270 -2.33 -27.04 -2.19
N LEU A 271 -2.99 -27.18 -3.35
CA LEU A 271 -2.34 -27.11 -4.66
C LEU A 271 -2.84 -25.98 -5.56
N SER A 272 -3.99 -25.38 -5.26
CA SER A 272 -4.55 -24.21 -5.94
C SER A 272 -4.76 -23.11 -4.92
N SER A 273 -4.39 -21.87 -5.25
CA SER A 273 -4.61 -20.73 -4.35
C SER A 273 -6.07 -20.61 -3.94
N SER A 274 -6.99 -20.65 -4.91
CA SER A 274 -8.43 -20.55 -4.65
C SER A 274 -9.06 -21.74 -3.91
N GLY A 275 -8.33 -22.85 -3.77
CA GLY A 275 -8.90 -24.13 -3.33
C GLY A 275 -10.12 -24.57 -4.15
N ASP A 276 -11.02 -25.32 -3.49
CA ASP A 276 -12.33 -25.69 -4.03
C ASP A 276 -13.29 -24.50 -4.00
N THR A 277 -13.59 -23.92 -5.16
CA THR A 277 -14.44 -22.72 -5.27
C THR A 277 -15.92 -22.95 -4.98
N SER A 278 -16.34 -24.22 -4.94
CA SER A 278 -17.71 -24.56 -4.53
C SER A 278 -17.92 -24.44 -3.02
N ARG A 279 -16.84 -24.35 -2.22
CA ARG A 279 -16.94 -24.19 -0.76
C ARG A 279 -17.77 -22.97 -0.39
N SER A 280 -18.46 -23.06 0.75
CA SER A 280 -19.16 -21.93 1.33
C SER A 280 -18.18 -20.91 1.88
N ALA A 281 -18.63 -19.66 1.98
CA ALA A 281 -17.85 -18.55 2.52
C ALA A 281 -18.62 -17.88 3.66
N LYS A 282 -17.88 -17.26 4.58
CA LYS A 282 -18.46 -16.47 5.68
C LYS A 282 -18.34 -14.97 5.43
N ALA A 283 -17.43 -14.56 4.56
CA ALA A 283 -17.31 -13.19 4.10
C ALA A 283 -17.56 -13.11 2.59
N CYS A 284 -17.79 -11.90 2.10
CA CYS A 284 -17.83 -11.59 0.68
C CYS A 284 -17.22 -10.21 0.46
N ASP A 285 -16.96 -9.83 -0.78
CA ASP A 285 -16.76 -8.43 -1.17
C ASP A 285 -17.42 -8.16 -2.52
N CYS A 286 -17.78 -6.91 -2.77
CA CYS A 286 -18.38 -6.51 -4.03
C CYS A 286 -18.18 -5.01 -4.25
N ALA A 287 -18.21 -4.57 -5.50
CA ALA A 287 -18.24 -3.15 -5.83
C ALA A 287 -19.65 -2.54 -5.75
N THR A 288 -20.68 -3.37 -5.93
CA THR A 288 -22.11 -3.00 -5.88
C THR A 288 -22.49 -2.36 -4.55
N ILE A 289 -23.16 -1.20 -4.60
CA ILE A 289 -23.73 -0.55 -3.43
C ILE A 289 -24.89 -1.38 -2.88
N LEU A 290 -24.85 -1.65 -1.58
CA LEU A 290 -25.82 -2.46 -0.87
C LEU A 290 -26.93 -1.58 -0.28
N ASP A 291 -28.16 -1.83 -0.71
CA ASP A 291 -29.36 -1.42 0.00
C ASP A 291 -29.78 -2.51 1.00
N PHE A 292 -30.88 -2.27 1.72
CA PHE A 292 -31.42 -3.22 2.69
C PHE A 292 -31.68 -4.60 2.09
N ASP A 293 -32.31 -4.69 0.91
CA ASP A 293 -32.70 -5.96 0.29
C ASP A 293 -31.47 -6.78 -0.10
N LYS A 294 -30.46 -6.15 -0.70
CA LYS A 294 -29.19 -6.82 -1.03
C LYS A 294 -28.48 -7.28 0.23
N ALA A 295 -28.39 -6.43 1.26
CA ALA A 295 -27.73 -6.77 2.51
C ALA A 295 -28.45 -7.93 3.25
N LEU A 296 -29.78 -7.91 3.29
CA LEU A 296 -30.59 -8.97 3.87
C LEU A 296 -30.43 -10.29 3.10
N ALA A 297 -30.39 -10.24 1.77
CA ALA A 297 -30.14 -11.41 0.95
C ALA A 297 -28.76 -12.04 1.24
N LEU A 298 -27.71 -11.21 1.38
CA LEU A 298 -26.38 -11.69 1.78
C LEU A 298 -26.41 -12.36 3.16
N LYS A 299 -27.09 -11.74 4.14
CA LYS A 299 -27.25 -12.31 5.49
C LYS A 299 -27.95 -13.67 5.45
N ASN A 300 -29.05 -13.77 4.71
CA ASN A 300 -29.82 -15.01 4.55
C ASN A 300 -29.04 -16.11 3.81
N ALA A 301 -28.13 -15.72 2.92
CA ALA A 301 -27.20 -16.64 2.26
C ALA A 301 -26.07 -17.15 3.19
N GLY A 302 -26.03 -16.70 4.44
CA GLY A 302 -25.09 -17.17 5.47
C GLY A 302 -23.80 -16.36 5.59
N TYR A 303 -23.69 -15.24 4.86
CA TYR A 303 -22.60 -14.29 5.04
C TYR A 303 -22.72 -13.55 6.38
N THR A 304 -21.57 -13.24 6.96
CA THR A 304 -21.46 -12.48 8.22
C THR A 304 -20.63 -11.21 8.06
N HIS A 305 -19.78 -11.14 7.04
CA HIS A 305 -18.92 -9.99 6.75
C HIS A 305 -19.00 -9.62 5.27
N VAL A 306 -18.90 -8.32 4.97
CA VAL A 306 -18.83 -7.80 3.61
C VAL A 306 -17.71 -6.76 3.46
N GLY A 307 -16.87 -6.96 2.45
CA GLY A 307 -15.80 -6.06 2.05
C GLY A 307 -16.37 -4.99 1.16
N ARG A 308 -16.13 -3.73 1.52
CA ARG A 308 -16.66 -2.59 0.78
C ARG A 308 -15.62 -1.49 0.63
N TYR A 309 -15.69 -0.78 -0.49
CA TYR A 309 -14.67 0.18 -0.91
C TYR A 309 -14.90 1.53 -0.26
N LEU A 310 -13.87 2.13 0.34
CA LEU A 310 -13.95 3.47 0.92
C LEU A 310 -14.22 4.55 -0.13
N THR A 311 -13.69 4.35 -1.34
CA THR A 311 -13.66 5.35 -2.42
C THR A 311 -13.77 4.68 -3.80
N GLY A 312 -13.90 5.50 -4.84
CA GLY A 312 -13.68 5.11 -6.23
C GLY A 312 -14.94 4.69 -6.99
N THR A 313 -14.72 4.34 -8.26
CA THR A 313 -15.74 3.91 -9.23
C THR A 313 -15.38 2.56 -9.87
N VAL A 314 -16.37 1.82 -10.33
CA VAL A 314 -16.23 0.78 -11.35
C VAL A 314 -16.25 1.46 -12.72
N GLY A 315 -15.21 1.23 -13.51
CA GLY A 315 -14.98 2.03 -14.71
C GLY A 315 -14.86 3.52 -14.36
N SER A 316 -15.36 4.39 -15.23
CA SER A 316 -15.29 5.84 -15.05
C SER A 316 -16.52 6.47 -14.40
N THR A 317 -17.62 5.73 -14.20
CA THR A 317 -18.95 6.33 -13.91
C THR A 317 -19.70 5.74 -12.73
N THR A 318 -19.56 4.44 -12.46
CA THR A 318 -20.42 3.77 -11.46
C THR A 318 -19.74 3.81 -10.10
N SER A 319 -20.29 4.52 -9.12
CA SER A 319 -19.70 4.58 -7.79
C SER A 319 -19.65 3.20 -7.12
N LYS A 320 -18.51 2.87 -6.51
CA LYS A 320 -18.37 1.75 -5.57
C LYS A 320 -18.13 2.21 -4.13
N ALA A 321 -17.98 3.52 -3.93
CA ALA A 321 -17.64 4.12 -2.65
C ALA A 321 -18.77 3.94 -1.63
N LEU A 322 -18.39 3.52 -0.43
CA LEU A 322 -19.25 3.40 0.73
C LEU A 322 -19.91 4.73 1.07
N THR A 323 -21.15 4.65 1.54
CA THR A 323 -21.86 5.77 2.15
C THR A 323 -22.31 5.41 3.57
N ARG A 324 -22.58 6.43 4.41
CA ARG A 324 -23.15 6.20 5.74
C ARG A 324 -24.54 5.54 5.67
N ALA A 325 -25.33 5.85 4.64
CA ALA A 325 -26.64 5.24 4.42
C ALA A 325 -26.50 3.73 4.13
N GLU A 326 -25.60 3.35 3.21
CA GLU A 326 -25.29 1.94 2.94
C GLU A 326 -24.80 1.21 4.20
N LEU A 327 -23.87 1.82 4.96
CA LEU A 327 -23.37 1.25 6.20
C LEU A 327 -24.49 0.96 7.21
N ASN A 328 -25.45 1.88 7.36
CA ASN A 328 -26.60 1.68 8.23
C ASN A 328 -27.44 0.47 7.80
N GLU A 329 -27.71 0.29 6.52
CA GLU A 329 -28.47 -0.87 6.04
C GLU A 329 -27.72 -2.19 6.24
N ILE A 330 -26.40 -2.20 6.00
CA ILE A 330 -25.56 -3.38 6.25
C ILE A 330 -25.57 -3.75 7.75
N PHE A 331 -25.41 -2.77 8.64
CA PHE A 331 -25.40 -3.02 10.09
C PHE A 331 -26.79 -3.41 10.62
N ARG A 332 -27.86 -2.86 10.06
CA ARG A 332 -29.24 -3.15 10.43
C ARG A 332 -29.59 -4.62 10.28
N VAL A 333 -29.06 -5.31 9.27
CA VAL A 333 -29.24 -6.75 9.07
C VAL A 333 -28.21 -7.61 9.82
N GLY A 334 -27.34 -6.98 10.62
CA GLY A 334 -26.33 -7.64 11.44
C GLY A 334 -25.16 -8.22 10.63
N LEU A 335 -24.83 -7.63 9.48
CA LEU A 335 -23.57 -7.87 8.78
C LEU A 335 -22.48 -6.94 9.33
N ARG A 336 -21.22 -7.37 9.20
CA ARG A 336 -20.04 -6.57 9.56
C ARG A 336 -19.29 -6.13 8.31
N VAL A 337 -18.61 -4.98 8.37
CA VAL A 337 -17.88 -4.41 7.25
C VAL A 337 -16.37 -4.46 7.47
N PHE A 338 -15.61 -4.86 6.46
CA PHE A 338 -14.17 -4.60 6.38
C PHE A 338 -13.87 -3.67 5.21
N THR A 339 -12.95 -2.74 5.41
CA THR A 339 -12.76 -1.60 4.50
C THR A 339 -11.64 -1.85 3.49
N ILE A 340 -11.94 -1.64 2.21
CA ILE A 340 -11.01 -1.80 1.10
C ILE A 340 -10.70 -0.41 0.53
N TYR A 341 -9.43 -0.13 0.21
CA TYR A 341 -9.03 1.05 -0.55
C TYR A 341 -8.47 0.63 -1.92
N GLN A 342 -9.10 1.11 -3.00
CA GLN A 342 -8.70 0.80 -4.38
C GLN A 342 -9.24 1.85 -5.36
N ASP A 343 -8.54 2.98 -5.52
CA ASP A 343 -8.80 3.97 -6.59
C ASP A 343 -8.02 3.66 -7.88
N GLY A 344 -7.24 2.58 -7.88
CA GLY A 344 -6.47 2.08 -9.00
C GLY A 344 -5.92 0.70 -8.67
N GLY A 345 -4.68 0.45 -9.05
CA GLY A 345 -3.96 -0.75 -8.59
C GLY A 345 -3.99 -1.96 -9.51
N ALA A 346 -4.70 -1.89 -10.64
CA ALA A 346 -4.61 -2.88 -11.73
C ALA A 346 -3.50 -2.58 -12.77
N SER A 347 -2.58 -1.66 -12.43
CA SER A 347 -1.49 -1.23 -13.32
C SER A 347 -0.18 -1.08 -12.56
N SER A 348 0.91 -1.55 -13.15
CA SER A 348 2.25 -1.49 -12.54
C SER A 348 2.76 -0.07 -12.30
N THR A 349 2.28 0.91 -13.09
CA THR A 349 2.71 2.31 -13.02
C THR A 349 2.06 3.09 -11.86
N TYR A 350 0.93 2.58 -11.35
CA TYR A 350 0.21 3.18 -10.23
C TYR A 350 1.05 3.21 -8.95
N PHE A 351 1.77 2.12 -8.66
CA PHE A 351 2.45 1.94 -7.38
C PHE A 351 3.81 2.63 -7.34
N ASN A 352 3.90 3.67 -6.51
CA ASN A 352 5.11 4.40 -6.19
C ASN A 352 4.95 5.16 -4.86
N ALA A 353 6.04 5.74 -4.35
CA ALA A 353 6.04 6.47 -3.07
C ALA A 353 5.03 7.63 -3.03
N LYS A 354 4.98 8.47 -4.07
CA LYS A 354 4.04 9.61 -4.15
C LYS A 354 2.60 9.12 -4.09
N GLN A 355 2.27 8.06 -4.84
CA GLN A 355 0.93 7.48 -4.81
C GLN A 355 0.58 6.92 -3.42
N GLY A 356 1.54 6.31 -2.72
CA GLY A 356 1.33 5.77 -1.37
C GLY A 356 0.91 6.82 -0.35
N LYS A 357 1.50 8.02 -0.42
CA LYS A 357 1.07 9.16 0.41
C LYS A 357 -0.36 9.60 0.08
N ILE A 358 -0.65 9.83 -1.20
CA ILE A 358 -1.98 10.29 -1.67
C ILE A 358 -3.07 9.29 -1.27
N ASP A 359 -2.82 8.00 -1.45
CA ASP A 359 -3.78 6.95 -1.16
C ASP A 359 -4.01 6.81 0.35
N ALA A 360 -2.96 6.95 1.17
CA ALA A 360 -3.08 6.97 2.62
C ALA A 360 -3.93 8.15 3.11
N GLU A 361 -3.71 9.34 2.56
CA GLU A 361 -4.47 10.55 2.87
C GLU A 361 -5.95 10.38 2.56
N LYS A 362 -6.27 9.97 1.32
CA LYS A 362 -7.64 9.70 0.89
C LYS A 362 -8.31 8.62 1.73
N ALA A 363 -7.61 7.53 2.03
CA ALA A 363 -8.14 6.43 2.82
C ALA A 363 -8.49 6.87 4.25
N VAL A 364 -7.60 7.60 4.92
CA VAL A 364 -7.83 8.11 6.28
C VAL A 364 -8.96 9.15 6.29
N ALA A 365 -8.99 10.06 5.33
CA ALA A 365 -10.06 11.05 5.20
C ALA A 365 -11.42 10.38 4.97
N ALA A 366 -11.52 9.46 4.01
CA ALA A 366 -12.75 8.71 3.74
C ALA A 366 -13.20 7.90 4.96
N ALA A 367 -12.29 7.22 5.64
CA ALA A 367 -12.63 6.43 6.83
C ALA A 367 -13.16 7.30 7.98
N ASN A 368 -12.56 8.48 8.21
CA ASN A 368 -13.04 9.46 9.19
C ASN A 368 -14.42 10.01 8.81
N ASN A 369 -14.63 10.39 7.54
CA ASN A 369 -15.91 10.94 7.05
C ASN A 369 -17.05 9.94 7.14
N LEU A 370 -16.75 8.65 6.98
CA LEU A 370 -17.72 7.57 7.19
C LEU A 370 -17.93 7.25 8.68
N GLY A 371 -17.09 7.74 9.58
CA GLY A 371 -17.20 7.55 11.03
C GLY A 371 -16.66 6.21 11.51
N PHE A 372 -15.73 5.58 10.78
CA PHE A 372 -15.13 4.32 11.23
C PHE A 372 -14.43 4.47 12.59
N LYS A 373 -14.43 3.38 13.35
CA LYS A 373 -13.99 3.36 14.75
C LYS A 373 -12.47 3.28 14.85
N GLU A 374 -11.99 3.47 16.07
CA GLU A 374 -10.56 3.39 16.33
C GLU A 374 -10.01 2.01 15.97
N LYS A 375 -8.81 1.98 15.39
CA LYS A 375 -8.09 0.77 14.98
C LYS A 375 -8.74 -0.05 13.85
N THR A 376 -9.75 0.47 13.16
CA THR A 376 -10.27 -0.13 11.91
C THR A 376 -9.11 -0.39 10.94
N ILE A 377 -9.09 -1.58 10.34
CA ILE A 377 -8.07 -1.99 9.36
C ILE A 377 -8.53 -1.62 7.95
N ILE A 378 -7.73 -0.82 7.25
CA ILE A 378 -7.93 -0.45 5.85
C ILE A 378 -7.04 -1.32 4.97
N TYR A 379 -7.64 -2.15 4.10
CA TYR A 379 -6.92 -3.02 3.18
C TYR A 379 -6.60 -2.29 1.87
N PHE A 380 -5.35 -1.90 1.69
CA PHE A 380 -4.87 -1.26 0.45
C PHE A 380 -4.62 -2.32 -0.63
N ALA A 381 -5.29 -2.18 -1.77
CA ALA A 381 -5.25 -3.18 -2.84
C ALA A 381 -4.02 -3.03 -3.77
N VAL A 382 -3.32 -4.15 -3.96
CA VAL A 382 -2.28 -4.38 -4.98
C VAL A 382 -2.79 -5.47 -5.92
N ASP A 383 -3.66 -5.07 -6.85
CA ASP A 383 -4.31 -5.98 -7.79
C ASP A 383 -3.51 -6.12 -9.10
N TYR A 384 -2.24 -6.50 -8.97
CA TYR A 384 -1.34 -6.69 -10.10
C TYR A 384 -0.30 -7.78 -9.81
N ASP A 385 0.02 -8.59 -10.81
CA ASP A 385 1.04 -9.65 -10.68
C ASP A 385 2.47 -9.09 -10.76
N PHE A 386 2.97 -8.61 -9.63
CA PHE A 386 4.36 -8.18 -9.53
C PHE A 386 5.33 -9.35 -9.29
N THR A 387 6.42 -9.36 -10.05
CA THR A 387 7.61 -10.13 -9.66
C THR A 387 8.24 -9.56 -8.38
N TYR A 388 9.11 -10.34 -7.73
CA TYR A 388 9.83 -9.88 -6.54
C TYR A 388 10.58 -8.55 -6.77
N ASP A 389 11.32 -8.46 -7.89
CA ASP A 389 12.10 -7.25 -8.22
C ASP A 389 11.20 -6.04 -8.48
N GLN A 390 10.05 -6.24 -9.12
CA GLN A 390 9.10 -5.16 -9.34
C GLN A 390 8.43 -4.74 -8.02
N MET A 391 8.07 -5.70 -7.16
CA MET A 391 7.50 -5.46 -5.84
C MET A 391 8.44 -4.60 -4.98
N LEU A 392 9.75 -4.93 -4.95
CA LEU A 392 10.75 -4.12 -4.25
C LEU A 392 10.85 -2.68 -4.78
N LYS A 393 10.70 -2.48 -6.09
CA LYS A 393 10.84 -1.16 -6.74
C LYS A 393 9.57 -0.32 -6.70
N LYS A 394 8.39 -0.94 -6.57
CA LYS A 394 7.08 -0.28 -6.75
C LYS A 394 6.21 -0.37 -5.50
N VAL A 395 5.96 -1.57 -5.01
CA VAL A 395 5.02 -1.84 -3.91
C VAL A 395 5.64 -1.50 -2.55
N VAL A 396 6.92 -1.83 -2.33
CA VAL A 396 7.62 -1.52 -1.07
C VAL A 396 7.68 0.00 -0.81
N PRO A 397 8.10 0.86 -1.77
CA PRO A 397 8.06 2.30 -1.57
C PRO A 397 6.64 2.85 -1.34
N TYR A 398 5.65 2.31 -2.03
CA TYR A 398 4.24 2.67 -1.85
C TYR A 398 3.76 2.40 -0.41
N PHE A 399 3.95 1.18 0.11
CA PHE A 399 3.57 0.84 1.49
C PHE A 399 4.43 1.51 2.57
N LYS A 400 5.68 1.84 2.26
CA LYS A 400 6.54 2.63 3.17
C LYS A 400 5.95 4.01 3.42
N GLU A 401 5.47 4.69 2.39
CA GLU A 401 4.84 6.01 2.55
C GLU A 401 3.46 5.92 3.22
N ILE A 402 2.66 4.88 2.94
CA ILE A 402 1.43 4.61 3.71
C ILE A 402 1.76 4.46 5.20
N LYS A 403 2.79 3.66 5.54
CA LYS A 403 3.21 3.44 6.92
C LYS A 403 3.64 4.73 7.62
N LYS A 404 4.40 5.58 6.94
CA LYS A 404 4.79 6.90 7.46
C LYS A 404 3.58 7.78 7.70
N TYR A 405 2.65 7.87 6.75
CA TYR A 405 1.43 8.66 6.89
C TYR A 405 0.57 8.18 8.06
N PHE A 406 0.35 6.87 8.18
CA PHE A 406 -0.44 6.27 9.26
C PHE A 406 0.18 6.43 10.65
N ALA A 407 1.48 6.72 10.74
CA ALA A 407 2.17 7.00 12.01
C ALA A 407 2.03 8.48 12.45
N ARG A 408 1.54 9.36 11.56
CA ARG A 408 1.30 10.78 11.88
C ARG A 408 0.10 10.94 12.80
N SER A 409 0.06 12.07 13.50
CA SER A 409 -1.07 12.44 14.37
C SER A 409 -2.39 12.64 13.62
N ILE A 410 -2.37 12.80 12.29
CA ILE A 410 -3.59 12.94 11.48
C ILE A 410 -4.43 11.66 11.46
N ASN A 411 -3.79 10.48 11.61
CA ASN A 411 -4.48 9.22 11.82
C ASN A 411 -4.94 9.09 13.28
N MET A 412 -5.78 10.02 13.74
CA MET A 412 -6.17 10.15 15.15
C MET A 412 -6.91 8.93 15.70
N LYS A 413 -7.63 8.22 14.83
CA LYS A 413 -8.32 6.96 15.17
C LYS A 413 -7.38 5.76 15.20
N ASN A 414 -6.08 5.96 14.99
CA ASN A 414 -5.09 4.89 14.92
C ASN A 414 -5.52 3.78 13.97
N PHE A 415 -6.10 4.14 12.82
CA PHE A 415 -6.42 3.17 11.77
C PHE A 415 -5.18 2.35 11.44
N ARG A 416 -5.41 1.10 11.06
CA ARG A 416 -4.34 0.13 10.85
C ARG A 416 -4.26 -0.23 9.38
N ILE A 417 -3.04 -0.55 8.95
CA ILE A 417 -2.77 -0.91 7.56
C ILE A 417 -3.02 -2.40 7.41
N GLY A 418 -3.88 -2.74 6.46
CA GLY A 418 -4.00 -4.06 5.85
C GLY A 418 -3.56 -4.01 4.38
N ILE A 419 -3.29 -5.16 3.80
CA ILE A 419 -2.94 -5.30 2.38
C ILE A 419 -3.89 -6.28 1.69
N TYR A 420 -4.37 -5.92 0.50
CA TYR A 420 -4.92 -6.89 -0.45
C TYR A 420 -3.91 -7.17 -1.57
N ALA A 421 -3.45 -8.42 -1.71
CA ALA A 421 -2.50 -8.81 -2.76
C ALA A 421 -2.38 -10.35 -2.87
N SER A 422 -1.55 -10.82 -3.81
CA SER A 422 -1.12 -12.23 -3.85
C SER A 422 -0.41 -12.66 -2.55
N ARG A 423 -0.44 -13.96 -2.24
CA ARG A 423 0.10 -14.54 -1.00
C ARG A 423 1.52 -14.07 -0.67
N TYR A 424 2.40 -14.10 -1.67
CA TYR A 424 3.79 -13.72 -1.49
C TYR A 424 3.97 -12.22 -1.21
N ILE A 425 3.24 -11.34 -1.93
CA ILE A 425 3.31 -9.89 -1.69
C ILE A 425 2.77 -9.56 -0.30
N CYS A 426 1.64 -10.14 0.10
CA CYS A 426 1.09 -9.99 1.46
C CYS A 426 2.11 -10.39 2.53
N THR A 427 2.79 -11.52 2.34
CA THR A 427 3.86 -12.01 3.24
C THR A 427 5.01 -11.02 3.31
N CYS A 428 5.54 -10.57 2.16
CA CYS A 428 6.66 -9.63 2.11
C CYS A 428 6.35 -8.30 2.80
N ILE A 429 5.24 -7.65 2.44
CA ILE A 429 4.85 -6.34 3.00
C ILE A 429 4.56 -6.43 4.50
N SER A 430 3.99 -7.55 4.96
CA SER A 430 3.80 -7.81 6.39
C SER A 430 5.13 -8.00 7.12
N ASN A 431 6.08 -8.76 6.55
CA ASN A 431 7.40 -8.97 7.14
C ASN A 431 8.27 -7.71 7.17
N TYR A 432 8.06 -6.76 6.25
CA TYR A 432 8.66 -5.42 6.31
C TYR A 432 8.02 -4.53 7.39
N GLY A 433 6.96 -4.98 8.06
CA GLY A 433 6.27 -4.23 9.12
C GLY A 433 5.33 -3.14 8.61
N TYR A 434 5.00 -3.14 7.32
CA TYR A 434 4.18 -2.09 6.70
C TYR A 434 2.68 -2.40 6.74
N ALA A 435 2.29 -3.69 6.75
CA ALA A 435 0.91 -4.12 6.93
C ALA A 435 0.78 -5.06 8.14
N SER A 436 -0.36 -4.99 8.84
CA SER A 436 -0.63 -5.78 10.05
C SER A 436 -1.69 -6.86 9.86
N SER A 437 -2.34 -6.92 8.69
CA SER A 437 -3.32 -7.93 8.33
C SER A 437 -3.38 -8.09 6.81
N SER A 438 -3.70 -9.29 6.34
CA SER A 438 -3.78 -9.61 4.91
C SER A 438 -5.20 -9.98 4.48
N PHE A 439 -5.65 -9.40 3.37
CA PHE A 439 -6.80 -9.84 2.58
C PHE A 439 -6.24 -10.48 1.29
N VAL A 440 -6.32 -11.79 1.15
CA VAL A 440 -5.50 -12.49 0.14
C VAL A 440 -6.25 -12.65 -1.17
N ALA A 441 -5.59 -12.34 -2.30
CA ALA A 441 -6.14 -12.42 -3.65
C ALA A 441 -5.97 -13.83 -4.25
N ASP A 442 -6.49 -14.87 -3.59
CA ASP A 442 -6.29 -16.26 -4.01
C ASP A 442 -7.11 -16.68 -5.25
N MET A 443 -8.13 -15.90 -5.62
CA MET A 443 -8.90 -16.12 -6.86
C MET A 443 -8.02 -15.92 -8.11
N SER A 444 -6.98 -15.08 -8.02
CA SER A 444 -6.02 -14.81 -9.09
C SER A 444 -4.99 -15.93 -9.22
N ARG A 445 -5.45 -17.12 -9.65
CA ARG A 445 -4.65 -18.36 -9.75
C ARG A 445 -3.42 -18.24 -10.66
N GLY A 446 -3.44 -17.29 -11.59
CA GLY A 446 -2.34 -17.02 -12.51
C GLY A 446 -1.22 -16.17 -11.92
N TYR A 447 -1.47 -15.45 -10.82
CA TYR A 447 -0.49 -14.54 -10.23
C TYR A 447 0.72 -15.34 -9.72
N SER A 448 1.91 -14.86 -10.06
CA SER A 448 3.18 -15.46 -9.66
C SER A 448 3.32 -15.64 -8.15
N GLY A 449 2.85 -14.66 -7.38
CA GLY A 449 2.85 -14.70 -5.91
C GLY A 449 1.86 -15.67 -5.28
N ASN A 450 1.03 -16.37 -6.06
CA ASN A 450 0.09 -17.39 -5.60
C ASN A 450 0.55 -18.82 -5.95
N LEU A 451 1.57 -18.98 -6.81
CA LEU A 451 2.01 -20.27 -7.32
C LEU A 451 3.15 -20.85 -6.47
N GLY A 452 2.79 -21.74 -5.54
CA GLY A 452 3.75 -22.39 -4.63
C GLY A 452 4.09 -21.58 -3.39
N TYR A 453 3.24 -20.59 -3.04
CA TYR A 453 3.37 -19.81 -1.81
C TYR A 453 2.27 -20.16 -0.81
N LYS A 454 2.66 -20.20 0.47
CA LYS A 454 1.73 -20.38 1.59
C LYS A 454 0.92 -19.10 1.80
N ILE A 455 -0.33 -19.21 2.23
CA ILE A 455 -1.10 -18.05 2.68
C ILE A 455 -0.38 -17.40 3.90
N PRO A 456 -0.30 -16.07 4.00
CA PRO A 456 0.40 -15.39 5.09
C PRO A 456 -0.21 -15.67 6.47
N ASN A 457 0.61 -15.75 7.52
CA ASN A 457 0.17 -16.03 8.89
C ASN A 457 -0.86 -15.04 9.46
N ASN A 458 -0.86 -13.80 8.96
CA ASN A 458 -1.78 -12.74 9.36
C ASN A 458 -3.01 -12.59 8.44
N TRP A 459 -3.33 -13.60 7.62
CA TRP A 459 -4.51 -13.58 6.76
C TRP A 459 -5.78 -13.42 7.61
N ALA A 460 -6.56 -12.38 7.32
CA ALA A 460 -7.86 -12.15 7.92
C ALA A 460 -8.98 -12.63 6.99
N PHE A 461 -8.82 -12.31 5.71
CA PHE A 461 -9.74 -12.57 4.62
C PHE A 461 -8.99 -13.20 3.45
N ASP A 462 -9.68 -14.02 2.66
CA ASP A 462 -9.11 -14.75 1.53
C ASP A 462 -10.15 -14.85 0.40
N GLN A 463 -9.97 -14.05 -0.66
CA GLN A 463 -10.87 -14.00 -1.82
C GLN A 463 -10.55 -15.14 -2.76
N PHE A 464 -11.53 -16.00 -3.07
CA PHE A 464 -11.24 -17.23 -3.81
C PHE A 464 -12.16 -17.53 -5.01
N ASN A 465 -13.30 -16.85 -5.15
CA ASN A 465 -14.18 -17.09 -6.29
C ASN A 465 -15.19 -15.96 -6.53
N GLU A 466 -15.24 -15.43 -7.74
CA GLU A 466 -16.31 -14.54 -8.21
C GLU A 466 -17.52 -15.35 -8.73
N TYR A 467 -18.73 -14.85 -8.49
CA TYR A 467 -19.95 -15.38 -9.09
C TYR A 467 -21.06 -14.32 -9.14
N LYS A 468 -22.08 -14.57 -9.97
CA LYS A 468 -23.33 -13.78 -9.96
C LYS A 468 -24.19 -14.21 -8.76
N PHE A 469 -24.36 -13.31 -7.80
CA PHE A 469 -25.26 -13.51 -6.67
C PHE A 469 -26.68 -13.06 -7.04
N SER A 470 -27.65 -13.96 -6.87
CA SER A 470 -29.07 -13.69 -7.12
C SER A 470 -29.80 -13.29 -5.83
N TYR A 471 -30.69 -12.31 -5.94
CA TYR A 471 -31.64 -11.94 -4.90
C TYR A 471 -33.00 -11.59 -5.53
N ILE A 472 -34.00 -11.27 -4.72
CA ILE A 472 -35.39 -11.13 -5.20
C ILE A 472 -35.56 -10.08 -6.30
N ASN A 473 -34.74 -9.03 -6.32
CA ASN A 473 -34.86 -7.91 -7.27
C ASN A 473 -33.73 -7.88 -8.32
N GLY A 474 -32.95 -8.96 -8.49
CA GLY A 474 -31.94 -9.04 -9.55
C GLY A 474 -30.71 -9.89 -9.22
N THR A 475 -29.60 -9.58 -9.90
CA THR A 475 -28.30 -10.22 -9.68
C THR A 475 -27.19 -9.18 -9.65
N PHE A 476 -26.08 -9.48 -8.97
CA PHE A 476 -24.87 -8.66 -9.01
C PHE A 476 -23.60 -9.51 -8.81
N ASP A 477 -22.45 -8.99 -9.23
CA ASP A 477 -21.15 -9.67 -9.02
C ASP A 477 -20.78 -9.64 -7.54
N LEU A 478 -20.42 -10.82 -7.02
CA LEU A 478 -20.03 -11.03 -5.65
C LEU A 478 -18.85 -11.97 -5.58
N ASP A 479 -17.84 -11.57 -4.81
CA ASP A 479 -16.69 -12.40 -4.52
C ASP A 479 -16.89 -13.16 -3.22
N LYS A 480 -16.65 -14.47 -3.24
CA LYS A 480 -16.59 -15.31 -2.05
C LYS A 480 -15.27 -15.08 -1.33
N VAL A 481 -15.38 -14.77 -0.03
CA VAL A 481 -14.23 -14.49 0.83
C VAL A 481 -14.26 -15.41 2.06
N ALA A 482 -13.21 -16.20 2.26
CA ALA A 482 -13.03 -16.95 3.49
C ALA A 482 -12.62 -16.01 4.63
N TYR A 483 -13.02 -16.35 5.86
CA TYR A 483 -12.82 -15.53 7.04
C TYR A 483 -12.14 -16.34 8.14
N SER A 484 -10.99 -15.86 8.61
CA SER A 484 -10.15 -16.56 9.59
C SER A 484 -10.53 -16.35 11.06
N GLY A 485 -11.33 -15.33 11.37
CA GLY A 485 -11.52 -14.88 12.76
C GLY A 485 -10.52 -13.82 13.26
N ARG A 486 -9.44 -13.52 12.51
CA ARG A 486 -8.35 -12.63 13.02
C ARG A 486 -8.70 -11.14 13.05
N TYR A 487 -9.63 -10.70 12.21
CA TYR A 487 -10.14 -9.33 12.24
C TYR A 487 -11.65 -9.32 12.03
N ILE A 488 -12.39 -8.94 13.07
CA ILE A 488 -13.85 -9.04 13.10
C ILE A 488 -14.56 -7.97 12.25
N GLY A 489 -13.85 -6.99 11.68
CA GLY A 489 -14.47 -5.86 10.99
C GLY A 489 -15.34 -5.00 11.91
N GLU A 490 -16.13 -4.13 11.32
CA GLU A 490 -16.93 -3.12 12.00
C GLU A 490 -18.42 -3.48 11.96
N GLY A 491 -19.11 -3.36 13.10
CA GLY A 491 -20.56 -3.58 13.18
C GLY A 491 -21.37 -2.30 13.41
N ALA A 492 -20.69 -1.16 13.51
CA ALA A 492 -21.28 0.16 13.66
C ALA A 492 -20.20 1.22 13.41
N ILE A 493 -20.63 2.40 12.98
CA ILE A 493 -19.82 3.62 12.87
C ILE A 493 -20.16 4.60 14.00
N ASN A 494 -19.25 5.50 14.31
CA ASN A 494 -19.54 6.63 15.19
C ASN A 494 -20.47 7.61 14.48
N ALA A 495 -21.31 8.29 15.26
CA ALA A 495 -21.90 9.53 14.82
C ALA A 495 -20.77 10.49 14.39
N LEU A 496 -21.02 11.28 13.34
CA LEU A 496 -20.16 12.44 13.13
C LEU A 496 -20.39 13.40 14.31
N PRO A 497 -19.40 14.24 14.67
CA PRO A 497 -19.63 15.30 15.63
C PRO A 497 -20.83 16.12 15.15
N ASN A 498 -21.88 16.17 15.95
CA ASN A 498 -23.14 16.82 15.59
C ASN A 498 -23.19 18.27 16.13
N THR A 499 -22.20 18.67 16.94
CA THR A 499 -22.10 20.00 17.51
C THR A 499 -20.68 20.57 17.43
N PHE A 500 -20.59 21.90 17.39
CA PHE A 500 -19.32 22.65 17.46
C PHE A 500 -18.51 22.31 18.72
N GLU A 501 -19.19 21.97 19.83
CA GLU A 501 -18.57 21.61 21.11
C GLU A 501 -17.85 20.25 21.08
N GLU A 502 -18.40 19.26 20.37
CA GLU A 502 -17.74 17.96 20.18
C GLU A 502 -16.48 18.07 19.30
N VAL A 503 -16.49 19.00 18.34
CA VAL A 503 -15.31 19.37 17.54
C VAL A 503 -14.26 20.07 18.42
N LEU A 504 -14.68 20.94 19.36
CA LEU A 504 -13.77 21.59 20.31
C LEU A 504 -13.16 20.60 21.32
N ASP A 505 -13.91 19.62 21.83
CA ASP A 505 -13.39 18.55 22.69
C ASP A 505 -12.38 17.67 21.95
N PHE A 506 -12.67 17.35 20.68
CA PHE A 506 -11.74 16.65 19.78
C PHE A 506 -10.44 17.43 19.57
N ILE A 507 -10.52 18.74 19.32
CA ILE A 507 -9.36 19.64 19.18
C ILE A 507 -8.58 19.75 20.52
N ALA A 508 -9.28 19.83 21.65
CA ALA A 508 -8.67 19.94 22.97
C ALA A 508 -7.88 18.69 23.38
N LYS A 509 -8.42 17.49 23.12
CA LYS A 509 -7.72 16.21 23.34
C LYS A 509 -6.47 16.09 22.44
N LYS A 510 -6.52 16.57 21.20
CA LYS A 510 -5.37 16.61 20.26
C LYS A 510 -4.27 17.58 20.72
N ARG A 511 -4.65 18.77 21.19
CA ARG A 511 -3.74 19.78 21.77
C ARG A 511 -3.00 19.26 23.00
N LYS A 512 -3.67 18.48 23.86
CA LYS A 512 -3.05 17.88 25.06
C LYS A 512 -1.93 16.88 24.73
N LEU A 513 -2.08 16.10 23.65
CA LEU A 513 -1.06 15.15 23.19
C LEU A 513 0.14 15.86 22.52
N GLN A 514 -0.12 16.90 21.73
CA GLN A 514 0.94 17.75 21.13
C GLN A 514 1.72 18.52 22.21
N ARG A 515 1.03 19.01 23.25
CA ARG A 515 1.63 19.63 24.44
C ARG A 515 2.60 18.68 25.15
N SER A 516 2.23 17.42 25.37
CA SER A 516 3.11 16.43 26.02
C SER A 516 4.41 16.23 25.25
N ARG A 517 4.33 16.11 23.91
CA ARG A 517 5.51 15.89 23.05
C ARG A 517 6.42 17.11 22.97
N ALA A 518 5.86 18.31 22.97
CA ALA A 518 6.63 19.56 23.01
C ALA A 518 7.37 19.72 24.35
N ILE A 519 6.74 19.34 25.46
CA ILE A 519 7.37 19.32 26.79
C ILE A 519 8.52 18.29 26.83
N ASP A 520 8.31 17.09 26.31
CA ASP A 520 9.36 16.05 26.24
C ASP A 520 10.56 16.49 25.39
N PHE A 521 10.31 17.18 24.27
CA PHE A 521 11.35 17.71 23.38
C PHE A 521 12.15 18.84 24.03
N VAL A 522 11.48 19.84 24.62
CA VAL A 522 12.16 20.95 25.30
C VAL A 522 12.95 20.45 26.51
N SER A 523 12.42 19.47 27.24
CA SER A 523 13.11 18.83 28.38
C SER A 523 14.33 17.99 27.95
N SER A 524 14.43 17.64 26.66
CA SER A 524 15.57 16.92 26.08
C SER A 524 16.69 17.83 25.56
N LEU A 525 16.46 19.15 25.50
CA LEU A 525 17.47 20.14 25.12
C LEU A 525 18.44 20.41 26.29
N PRO A 526 19.76 20.52 26.06
CA PRO A 526 20.74 20.73 27.11
C PRO A 526 20.80 22.21 27.50
N LEU A 527 19.70 22.74 28.04
CA LEU A 527 19.60 24.06 28.63
C LEU A 527 19.79 23.90 30.14
N GLY A 528 20.75 24.63 30.72
CA GLY A 528 21.15 24.50 32.13
C GLY A 528 19.99 24.45 33.13
N SER A 529 20.20 23.74 34.23
CA SER A 529 19.22 23.23 35.20
C SER A 529 18.41 24.25 36.03
N SER A 530 18.08 25.44 35.50
CA SER A 530 17.35 26.48 36.25
C SER A 530 16.03 26.93 35.63
N ALA A 531 15.60 26.37 34.50
CA ALA A 531 14.29 26.66 33.94
C ALA A 531 13.27 25.59 34.41
N ASP A 532 12.69 25.79 35.60
CA ASP A 532 11.49 25.04 35.99
C ASP A 532 10.30 25.55 35.16
N LEU A 533 10.09 24.93 34.00
CA LEU A 533 9.03 25.27 33.05
C LEU A 533 7.70 24.57 33.37
N SER A 534 7.62 23.85 34.50
CA SER A 534 6.39 23.15 34.93
C SER A 534 5.21 24.11 35.17
N ASN A 535 5.49 25.41 35.36
CA ASN A 535 4.51 26.46 35.61
C ASN A 535 4.19 27.35 34.39
N MET A 536 4.77 27.10 33.21
CA MET A 536 4.43 27.87 32.01
C MET A 536 3.09 27.42 31.40
N ASN A 537 2.06 28.25 31.56
CA ASN A 537 0.79 28.10 30.87
C ASN A 537 0.88 28.73 29.47
N PHE A 538 1.19 27.91 28.48
CA PHE A 538 0.97 28.25 27.07
C PHE A 538 -0.50 28.05 26.71
N ASP A 539 -1.39 28.93 27.19
CA ASP A 539 -2.77 28.95 26.73
C ASP A 539 -2.90 29.94 25.57
N GLY A 540 -2.48 29.48 24.38
CA GLY A 540 -2.75 30.20 23.14
C GLY A 540 -4.24 30.13 22.82
N LYS A 541 -5.06 30.98 23.45
CA LYS A 541 -6.43 31.19 23.01
C LYS A 541 -6.41 31.95 21.68
N ARG A 542 -6.55 31.20 20.60
CA ARG A 542 -6.97 31.74 19.31
C ARG A 542 -8.49 31.69 19.29
N THR A 543 -9.12 32.86 19.37
CA THR A 543 -10.57 32.98 19.26
C THR A 543 -10.88 33.51 17.87
N LEU A 544 -11.58 32.70 17.06
CA LEU A 544 -12.32 33.21 15.92
C LEU A 544 -13.62 33.76 16.49
N ILE A 545 -13.76 35.08 16.55
CA ILE A 545 -15.01 35.69 16.97
C ILE A 545 -15.88 35.84 15.74
N TYR A 546 -16.97 35.07 15.68
CA TYR A 546 -18.07 35.34 14.76
C TYR A 546 -19.05 36.26 15.49
N GLY A 547 -19.26 37.45 14.95
CA GLY A 547 -20.22 38.39 15.51
C GLY A 547 -20.56 39.47 14.52
N ASN A 548 -21.85 39.54 14.16
CA ASN A 548 -22.45 40.78 13.69
C ASN A 548 -22.30 41.80 14.82
N SER A 549 -21.31 42.68 14.73
CA SER A 549 -21.18 43.78 15.67
C SER A 549 -21.14 45.10 14.90
N PHE A 550 -22.31 45.75 14.94
CA PHE A 550 -22.55 47.18 14.75
C PHE A 550 -22.19 47.80 13.38
N LYS A 551 -22.79 47.29 12.30
CA LYS A 551 -23.43 48.08 11.21
C LYS A 551 -24.07 47.16 10.16
N PRO A 552 -25.00 47.65 9.32
CA PRO A 552 -25.84 46.79 8.49
C PRO A 552 -25.14 46.10 7.30
N ASP A 553 -23.93 46.50 6.91
CA ASP A 553 -23.35 46.09 5.62
C ASP A 553 -21.87 45.66 5.78
N GLY A 554 -21.60 44.35 5.68
CA GLY A 554 -20.25 43.79 5.51
C GLY A 554 -19.89 42.58 6.39
N LEU A 555 -19.12 41.64 5.82
CA LEU A 555 -18.45 40.55 6.56
C LEU A 555 -17.14 41.07 7.15
N CYS A 556 -16.99 41.00 8.47
CA CYS A 556 -15.77 41.39 9.18
C CYS A 556 -15.03 40.14 9.69
N ILE A 557 -13.76 39.97 9.30
CA ILE A 557 -12.91 38.85 9.76
C ILE A 557 -11.80 39.42 10.66
N TRP A 558 -11.73 38.92 11.89
CA TRP A 558 -10.71 39.31 12.88
C TRP A 558 -9.72 38.18 13.13
N LEU A 559 -8.43 38.54 13.24
CA LEU A 559 -7.38 37.67 13.74
C LEU A 559 -6.82 38.27 15.03
N GLN A 560 -7.16 37.67 16.17
CA GLN A 560 -6.72 38.11 17.49
C GLN A 560 -5.55 37.25 18.01
N PHE A 561 -4.48 37.93 18.45
CA PHE A 561 -3.32 37.31 19.08
C PHE A 561 -3.13 37.88 20.50
N ASN A 562 -3.23 37.03 21.51
CA ASN A 562 -2.97 37.40 22.91
C ASN A 562 -1.59 36.92 23.35
N SER A 563 -0.74 37.83 23.82
CA SER A 563 0.49 37.50 24.57
C SER A 563 0.62 38.41 25.78
N GLY A 564 0.74 37.84 26.98
CA GLY A 564 0.85 38.61 28.22
C GLY A 564 2.29 38.98 28.57
N PHE A 565 2.48 40.24 28.96
CA PHE A 565 3.71 40.77 29.53
C PHE A 565 3.33 41.68 30.70
N GLU A 566 3.68 41.30 31.92
CA GLU A 566 3.62 42.22 33.06
C GLU A 566 4.94 42.99 33.14
N ASN A 567 5.01 44.21 32.60
CA ASN A 567 5.67 45.35 33.27
C ASN A 567 5.58 46.69 32.49
N ASP A 568 5.13 47.72 33.22
CA ASP A 568 5.21 49.18 32.98
C ASP A 568 4.36 49.82 31.84
N SER A 569 3.06 49.52 31.82
CA SER A 569 2.04 50.00 30.85
C SER A 569 1.76 51.52 30.86
N SER A 570 2.09 52.24 31.94
CA SER A 570 1.68 53.65 32.13
C SER A 570 2.47 54.67 31.30
N LYS A 571 3.70 54.34 30.86
CA LYS A 571 4.53 55.21 30.00
C LYS A 571 4.16 55.13 28.52
N PHE A 572 3.53 54.03 28.10
CA PHE A 572 3.24 53.73 26.70
C PHE A 572 2.03 54.53 26.14
N LEU A 573 1.01 54.76 26.98
CA LEU A 573 -0.26 55.41 26.62
C LEU A 573 -0.14 56.85 26.06
N LYS A 574 0.95 57.57 26.33
CA LYS A 574 1.09 59.00 25.94
C LYS A 574 1.64 59.24 24.52
N LYS A 575 2.08 58.22 23.78
CA LYS A 575 2.79 58.42 22.49
C LYS A 575 2.03 58.05 21.21
N VAL A 576 0.93 57.29 21.24
CA VAL A 576 0.39 56.62 20.04
C VAL A 576 -1.04 57.08 19.66
N GLY A 577 -1.33 58.38 19.61
CA GLY A 577 -2.67 58.91 19.25
C GLY A 577 -3.31 58.34 17.97
N ALA A 578 -4.63 58.53 17.80
CA ALA A 578 -5.43 58.00 16.67
C ALA A 578 -4.97 58.54 15.29
N ILE A 579 -5.09 57.70 14.25
CA ILE A 579 -4.54 57.93 12.90
C ILE A 579 -5.67 58.06 11.86
N ASN A 580 -5.57 59.06 10.99
CA ASN A 580 -6.36 59.19 9.75
C ASN A 580 -5.43 59.08 8.53
N PHE A 581 -5.88 58.40 7.47
CA PHE A 581 -5.14 58.27 6.20
C PHE A 581 -5.61 59.30 5.17
N ASP A 582 -4.67 59.81 4.37
CA ASP A 582 -4.96 60.60 3.18
C ASP A 582 -5.27 59.67 2.00
N LEU A 583 -6.52 59.75 1.52
CA LEU A 583 -7.12 58.78 0.59
C LEU A 583 -6.70 58.96 -0.86
N GLU A 584 -5.99 60.04 -1.23
CA GLU A 584 -5.51 60.22 -2.61
C GLU A 584 -4.08 59.72 -2.83
N SER A 585 -3.25 59.66 -1.78
CA SER A 585 -1.83 59.34 -1.91
C SER A 585 -1.40 58.00 -1.30
N GLY A 586 -2.26 57.34 -0.51
CA GLY A 586 -1.99 56.04 0.11
C GLY A 586 -0.87 56.06 1.17
N LYS A 587 -0.46 57.24 1.64
CA LYS A 587 0.58 57.39 2.68
C LYS A 587 -0.04 57.72 4.03
N GLY A 588 0.25 56.91 5.05
CA GLY A 588 0.01 57.29 6.44
C GLY A 588 0.87 58.50 6.85
N SER A 589 0.40 59.32 7.79
CA SER A 589 1.16 60.53 8.19
C SER A 589 2.58 60.18 8.67
N ILE A 590 3.58 61.01 8.29
CA ILE A 590 5.02 60.85 8.59
C ILE A 590 5.32 60.66 10.09
N ASN A 591 4.45 61.11 10.99
CA ASN A 591 4.61 60.95 12.43
C ASN A 591 4.36 59.51 12.94
N TRP A 592 3.69 58.64 12.19
CA TRP A 592 3.38 57.27 12.63
C TRP A 592 4.60 56.34 12.58
N GLN A 593 5.33 56.33 11.46
CA GLN A 593 6.54 55.50 11.30
C GLN A 593 7.57 55.80 12.39
N ASN A 594 7.79 57.09 12.69
CA ASN A 594 8.75 57.52 13.70
C ASN A 594 8.29 57.14 15.13
N ASN A 595 7.00 57.30 15.46
CA ASN A 595 6.49 56.97 16.80
C ASN A 595 6.44 55.46 17.09
N LEU A 596 6.13 54.63 16.08
CA LEU A 596 6.15 53.18 16.19
C LEU A 596 7.59 52.66 16.34
N GLN A 597 8.51 53.24 15.57
CA GLN A 597 9.94 52.91 15.62
C GLN A 597 10.56 53.27 16.99
N ASP A 598 10.25 54.45 17.53
CA ASP A 598 10.70 54.88 18.86
C ASP A 598 10.14 54.01 20.00
N ALA A 599 8.87 53.61 19.91
CA ALA A 599 8.23 52.77 20.93
C ALA A 599 8.81 51.35 20.96
N LEU A 600 9.08 50.76 19.79
CA LEU A 600 9.59 49.38 19.68
C LEU A 600 11.09 49.26 19.96
N GLN A 601 11.90 50.28 19.63
CA GLN A 601 13.32 50.32 20.01
C GLN A 601 13.52 50.39 21.52
N SER A 602 12.63 51.05 22.26
CA SER A 602 12.71 51.17 23.72
C SER A 602 12.49 49.84 24.48
N LEU A 603 11.94 48.82 23.81
CA LEU A 603 11.58 47.53 24.40
C LEU A 603 12.58 46.39 24.07
N ASN A 604 13.47 46.57 23.09
CA ASN A 604 14.48 45.58 22.67
C ASN A 604 13.91 44.21 22.23
N ILE A 605 12.66 44.17 21.72
CA ILE A 605 11.91 42.92 21.43
C ILE A 605 12.08 42.44 19.98
N PHE A 606 12.43 43.31 19.02
CA PHE A 606 12.54 42.96 17.60
C PHE A 606 13.79 43.55 16.93
N SER A 607 14.32 42.86 15.91
CA SER A 607 15.40 43.38 15.07
C SER A 607 14.91 44.45 14.09
N SER A 608 15.77 45.41 13.73
CA SER A 608 15.43 46.53 12.82
C SER A 608 14.88 46.09 11.46
N GLN A 609 15.24 44.90 11.00
CA GLN A 609 14.74 44.32 9.75
C GLN A 609 13.24 43.97 9.84
N ARG A 610 12.79 43.39 10.96
CA ARG A 610 11.38 43.01 11.14
C ARG A 610 10.44 44.22 11.25
N MET A 611 10.97 45.38 11.65
CA MET A 611 10.22 46.63 11.70
C MET A 611 9.90 47.18 10.30
N ASN A 612 10.83 47.01 9.34
CA ASN A 612 10.63 47.43 7.96
C ASN A 612 9.63 46.54 7.23
N ASP A 613 9.61 45.24 7.55
CA ASP A 613 8.74 44.25 6.90
C ASP A 613 7.25 44.47 7.25
N ILE A 614 6.92 44.80 8.51
CA ILE A 614 5.54 45.10 8.94
C ILE A 614 5.01 46.37 8.27
N THR A 615 5.87 47.38 8.17
CA THR A 615 5.56 48.68 7.54
C THR A 615 5.33 48.53 6.03
N ALA A 616 6.13 47.68 5.37
CA ALA A 616 5.98 47.35 3.95
C ALA A 616 4.71 46.54 3.67
N LEU A 617 4.34 45.61 4.56
CA LEU A 617 3.11 44.81 4.44
C LEU A 617 1.85 45.68 4.52
N ALA A 618 1.75 46.56 5.52
CA ALA A 618 0.61 47.47 5.68
C ALA A 618 0.45 48.41 4.48
N SER A 619 1.56 48.93 3.95
CA SER A 619 1.56 49.81 2.77
C SER A 619 1.13 49.10 1.49
N LYS A 620 1.41 47.79 1.37
CA LYS A 620 1.07 46.99 0.20
C LYS A 620 -0.39 46.54 0.21
N THR A 621 -0.93 46.20 1.38
CA THR A 621 -2.35 45.84 1.54
C THR A 621 -3.28 47.03 1.29
N ALA A 622 -2.88 48.25 1.65
CA ALA A 622 -3.65 49.46 1.36
C ALA A 622 -3.80 49.77 -0.14
N VAL A 623 -2.86 49.30 -0.99
CA VAL A 623 -2.90 49.51 -2.45
C VAL A 623 -3.84 48.52 -3.15
N GLU A 624 -4.11 47.35 -2.56
CA GLU A 624 -4.94 46.30 -3.16
C GLU A 624 -6.43 46.37 -2.73
N VAL A 625 -6.73 47.03 -1.61
CA VAL A 625 -8.11 47.27 -1.15
C VAL A 625 -8.68 48.47 -1.91
N LYS A 626 -9.29 48.22 -3.09
CA LYS A 626 -9.82 49.29 -3.95
C LYS A 626 -11.03 50.05 -3.38
N ASN A 627 -11.74 49.49 -2.39
CA ASN A 627 -12.81 50.18 -1.66
C ASN A 627 -13.10 49.47 -0.32
N GLY A 628 -12.42 49.91 0.74
CA GLY A 628 -12.49 49.33 2.09
C GLY A 628 -11.45 49.97 3.02
N ASP A 629 -11.62 49.80 4.33
CA ASP A 629 -10.76 50.42 5.36
C ASP A 629 -9.75 49.38 5.90
N VAL A 630 -8.47 49.78 6.04
CA VAL A 630 -7.40 48.93 6.62
C VAL A 630 -6.96 49.50 7.96
N TYR A 631 -7.05 48.68 9.00
CA TYR A 631 -6.70 49.04 10.38
C TYR A 631 -5.44 48.31 10.80
N THR A 632 -4.45 49.05 11.29
CA THR A 632 -3.25 48.45 11.92
C THR A 632 -2.94 49.22 13.20
N GLY A 633 -2.82 48.52 14.33
CA GLY A 633 -2.57 49.17 15.62
C GLY A 633 -1.94 48.23 16.65
N LEU A 634 -1.29 48.81 17.66
CA LEU A 634 -0.86 48.12 18.87
C LEU A 634 -1.62 48.75 20.04
N THR A 635 -2.43 47.96 20.75
CA THR A 635 -3.17 48.41 21.94
C THR A 635 -2.82 47.57 23.15
N LEU A 636 -3.09 48.09 24.35
CA LEU A 636 -3.04 47.32 25.58
C LEU A 636 -4.48 47.08 26.04
N ASN A 637 -4.88 45.82 26.19
CA ASN A 637 -6.22 45.54 26.70
C ASN A 637 -6.30 45.81 28.22
N LEU A 638 -7.52 45.79 28.77
CA LEU A 638 -7.80 46.10 30.19
C LEU A 638 -7.07 45.19 31.20
N SER A 639 -6.41 44.13 30.71
CA SER A 639 -5.62 43.19 31.49
C SER A 639 -4.10 43.38 31.30
N GLY A 640 -3.66 44.45 30.64
CA GLY A 640 -2.24 44.80 30.48
C GLY A 640 -1.50 44.04 29.37
N ASN A 641 -2.21 43.35 28.47
CA ASN A 641 -1.59 42.56 27.40
C ASN A 641 -1.39 43.38 26.14
N LEU A 642 -0.22 43.24 25.50
CA LEU A 642 0.07 43.89 24.21
C LEU A 642 -0.70 43.18 23.09
N GLU A 643 -1.52 43.93 22.37
CA GLU A 643 -2.44 43.44 21.34
C GLU A 643 -2.08 44.08 20.00
N LEU A 644 -1.62 43.27 19.06
CA LEU A 644 -1.45 43.68 17.66
C LEU A 644 -2.78 43.48 16.94
N GLN A 645 -3.36 44.57 16.46
CA GLN A 645 -4.61 44.56 15.69
C GLN A 645 -4.29 44.81 14.21
N TYR A 646 -4.75 43.90 13.36
CA TYR A 646 -4.70 44.04 11.90
C TYR A 646 -6.06 43.63 11.35
N GLY A 647 -6.75 44.54 10.68
CA GLY A 647 -8.11 44.33 10.18
C GLY A 647 -8.32 44.97 8.81
N ILE A 648 -9.16 44.36 8.00
CA ILE A 648 -9.59 44.89 6.70
C ILE A 648 -11.11 44.79 6.64
N GLU A 649 -11.78 45.89 6.32
CA GLU A 649 -13.23 45.98 6.24
C GLU A 649 -13.69 46.12 4.78
N PHE A 650 -14.53 45.18 4.32
CA PHE A 650 -15.14 45.17 2.98
C PHE A 650 -16.66 45.35 3.09
N LYS A 651 -17.28 46.13 2.20
CA LYS A 651 -18.62 46.73 2.40
C LYS A 651 -19.83 46.01 1.74
N GLU A 652 -19.80 44.71 1.37
CA GLU A 652 -20.97 44.00 0.77
C GLU A 652 -21.22 42.54 1.29
N ILE A 653 -22.47 42.01 1.14
CA ILE A 653 -23.08 40.82 1.83
C ILE A 653 -23.34 39.61 0.87
N ILE A 654 -23.24 38.33 1.34
CA ILE A 654 -23.46 37.07 0.54
C ILE A 654 -24.21 35.96 1.35
N ASP A 655 -25.11 35.18 0.70
CA ASP A 655 -26.06 34.12 1.20
C ASP A 655 -25.48 32.67 1.24
N ASP A 656 -26.02 31.80 2.10
CA ASP A 656 -25.42 30.67 2.82
C ASP A 656 -25.94 29.24 2.46
N THR A 657 -26.72 29.04 1.39
CA THR A 657 -27.41 27.74 1.16
C THR A 657 -27.01 26.87 -0.05
N THR A 658 -26.19 27.32 -1.02
CA THR A 658 -25.90 26.52 -2.24
C THR A 658 -24.49 26.65 -2.81
N PHE A 659 -23.45 26.84 -1.99
CA PHE A 659 -22.11 27.10 -2.52
C PHE A 659 -21.14 25.91 -2.54
N THR A 660 -20.43 25.78 -3.67
CA THR A 660 -19.20 25.01 -3.79
C THR A 660 -18.05 25.90 -3.32
N PHE A 661 -17.33 25.47 -2.28
CA PHE A 661 -16.17 26.22 -1.78
C PHE A 661 -14.89 25.67 -2.40
N GLY A 662 -14.08 26.57 -2.94
CA GLY A 662 -12.67 26.34 -3.24
C GLY A 662 -11.81 26.86 -2.09
N VAL A 663 -10.90 26.03 -1.60
CA VAL A 663 -9.84 26.45 -0.68
C VAL A 663 -8.58 26.58 -1.49
N LYS A 664 -8.05 27.81 -1.60
CA LYS A 664 -6.75 28.10 -2.20
C LYS A 664 -5.77 28.33 -1.06
N VAL A 665 -4.82 27.41 -0.93
CA VAL A 665 -3.72 27.53 0.01
C VAL A 665 -2.49 27.98 -0.76
N ILE A 666 -1.98 29.16 -0.41
CA ILE A 666 -0.75 29.69 -0.99
C ILE A 666 0.36 29.54 0.04
N TYR A 667 1.37 28.76 -0.32
CA TYR A 667 2.58 28.56 0.43
C TYR A 667 3.67 29.46 -0.14
N GLU A 668 4.32 30.26 0.71
CA GLU A 668 5.54 30.96 0.37
C GLU A 668 6.67 30.48 1.26
N PHE A 669 7.63 29.79 0.65
CA PHE A 669 8.82 29.28 1.33
C PHE A 669 9.99 30.21 1.06
N TYR A 670 10.72 30.58 2.10
CA TYR A 670 11.93 31.38 1.96
C TYR A 670 13.14 30.47 2.12
N LYS A 671 13.75 30.09 0.98
CA LYS A 671 14.96 29.26 0.97
C LYS A 671 16.19 30.15 1.16
N LEU A 672 16.99 29.85 2.19
CA LEU A 672 18.32 30.47 2.35
C LEU A 672 19.21 30.00 1.19
N LYS A 673 19.55 30.91 0.26
CA LYS A 673 20.41 30.59 -0.89
C LYS A 673 21.90 30.71 -0.57
N ASN A 674 22.24 31.34 0.55
CA ASN A 674 23.52 31.40 1.27
C ASN A 674 23.34 32.41 2.40
N THR A 675 24.36 32.58 3.26
CA THR A 675 24.34 33.22 4.59
C THR A 675 23.61 34.56 4.74
N ASN A 676 23.15 35.24 3.68
CA ASN A 676 22.39 36.50 3.76
C ASN A 676 21.34 36.74 2.63
N SER A 677 20.81 35.70 1.96
CA SER A 677 19.74 35.93 0.96
C SER A 677 18.69 34.82 0.91
N PHE A 678 17.42 35.20 0.87
CA PHE A 678 16.29 34.28 0.72
C PHE A 678 15.72 34.34 -0.69
N VAL A 679 15.37 33.19 -1.28
CA VAL A 679 14.52 33.11 -2.47
C VAL A 679 13.15 32.62 -2.04
N ALA A 680 12.11 33.38 -2.39
CA ALA A 680 10.73 32.97 -2.18
C ALA A 680 10.31 31.99 -3.27
N GLU A 681 9.92 30.78 -2.88
CA GLU A 681 9.31 29.79 -3.77
C GLU A 681 7.84 29.66 -3.38
N ARG A 682 6.94 29.91 -4.35
CA ARG A 682 5.51 29.94 -4.13
C ARG A 682 4.87 28.66 -4.67
N ILE A 683 4.19 27.91 -3.81
CA ILE A 683 3.37 26.77 -4.19
C ILE A 683 1.92 27.15 -3.93
N THR A 684 1.04 26.95 -4.90
CA THR A 684 -0.40 27.22 -4.76
C THR A 684 -1.15 25.92 -4.96
N GLU A 685 -1.93 25.52 -3.96
CA GLU A 685 -2.75 24.32 -4.00
C GLU A 685 -4.21 24.70 -3.83
N ILE A 686 -5.05 24.24 -4.76
CA ILE A 686 -6.48 24.57 -4.79
C ILE A 686 -7.26 23.27 -4.62
N GLN A 687 -8.09 23.19 -3.59
CA GLN A 687 -9.02 22.09 -3.39
C GLN A 687 -10.46 22.59 -3.42
N THR A 688 -11.27 22.06 -4.33
CA THR A 688 -12.71 22.31 -4.44
C THR A 688 -13.46 21.05 -4.04
N GLN A 689 -14.36 21.13 -3.06
CA GLN A 689 -15.13 19.96 -2.61
C GLN A 689 -16.61 20.33 -2.41
N PRO A 690 -17.56 19.61 -3.03
CA PRO A 690 -18.98 19.78 -2.73
C PRO A 690 -19.34 19.04 -1.42
N GLY A 691 -19.99 19.71 -0.48
CA GLY A 691 -20.48 19.08 0.75
C GLY A 691 -20.86 20.06 1.87
N PRO A 692 -21.39 19.56 3.01
CA PRO A 692 -21.70 20.39 4.17
C PRO A 692 -20.43 21.10 4.67
N VAL A 693 -20.56 22.37 5.06
CA VAL A 693 -19.47 23.27 5.52
C VAL A 693 -18.52 22.59 6.52
N THR A 694 -19.06 21.77 7.42
CA THR A 694 -18.29 21.04 8.45
C THR A 694 -17.35 19.97 7.87
N ALA A 695 -17.72 19.30 6.78
CA ALA A 695 -16.87 18.29 6.13
C ALA A 695 -15.71 18.94 5.36
N VAL A 696 -15.97 20.09 4.74
CA VAL A 696 -14.96 20.89 4.02
C VAL A 696 -13.93 21.46 4.99
N ILE A 697 -14.37 21.96 6.14
CA ILE A 697 -13.49 22.45 7.22
C ILE A 697 -12.59 21.32 7.75
N MET A 698 -13.13 20.12 7.96
CA MET A 698 -12.36 18.98 8.47
C MET A 698 -11.29 18.48 7.49
N ALA A 699 -11.60 18.46 6.18
CA ALA A 699 -10.62 18.14 5.14
C ALA A 699 -9.51 19.20 5.06
N THR A 700 -9.89 20.49 5.12
CA THR A 700 -8.96 21.63 5.11
C THR A 700 -8.01 21.62 6.30
N LEU A 701 -8.51 21.32 7.50
CA LEU A 701 -7.70 21.20 8.71
C LEU A 701 -6.77 19.96 8.68
N GLY A 702 -7.16 18.91 7.97
CA GLY A 702 -6.30 17.74 7.71
C GLY A 702 -5.12 18.09 6.81
N ALA A 703 -5.37 18.73 5.67
CA ALA A 703 -4.31 19.17 4.75
C ALA A 703 -3.33 20.16 5.41
N LEU A 704 -3.83 21.05 6.28
CA LEU A 704 -3.02 21.98 7.06
C LEU A 704 -2.09 21.26 8.07
N ASP A 705 -2.54 20.15 8.68
CA ASP A 705 -1.77 19.33 9.63
C ASP A 705 -0.69 18.49 8.92
N ASP A 706 -0.94 17.97 7.72
CA ASP A 706 0.06 17.22 6.94
C ASP A 706 1.25 18.09 6.51
N LEU A 707 1.00 19.35 6.15
CA LEU A 707 2.03 20.25 5.66
C LEU A 707 2.94 20.77 6.79
N LEU A 708 2.38 20.97 7.99
CA LEU A 708 3.17 21.31 9.19
C LEU A 708 4.04 20.14 9.67
N ASN A 709 3.66 18.90 9.34
CA ASN A 709 4.40 17.69 9.72
C ASN A 709 5.39 17.19 8.65
N GLU A 710 5.36 17.72 7.42
CA GLU A 710 6.33 17.41 6.34
C GLU A 710 7.56 18.32 6.28
N ALA A 711 7.65 19.27 7.21
CA ALA A 711 8.83 20.11 7.41
C ALA A 711 9.94 19.55 8.36
N PRO A 712 10.25 18.23 8.48
CA PRO A 712 11.42 17.83 9.27
C PRO A 712 12.78 18.13 8.61
N ASP A 713 12.86 18.26 7.27
CA ASP A 713 14.16 18.26 6.56
C ASP A 713 14.54 19.60 5.90
N TYR A 714 13.70 20.63 5.99
CA TYR A 714 14.03 21.97 5.49
C TYR A 714 13.67 23.02 6.53
N ILE A 715 14.61 23.29 7.46
CA ILE A 715 14.53 24.46 8.32
C ILE A 715 14.84 25.70 7.46
N GLY A 716 13.82 26.17 6.75
CA GLY A 716 13.67 27.53 6.26
C GLY A 716 12.34 28.04 6.80
N ASN A 717 12.36 29.16 7.54
CA ASN A 717 11.20 29.70 8.24
C ASN A 717 9.96 29.72 7.34
N LEU A 718 8.95 28.90 7.67
CA LEU A 718 7.60 29.06 7.15
C LEU A 718 7.10 30.42 7.62
N SER A 719 7.10 31.43 6.75
CA SER A 719 6.83 32.82 7.16
C SER A 719 5.35 33.20 7.02
N THR A 720 4.59 32.58 6.12
CA THR A 720 3.16 32.88 5.93
C THR A 720 2.42 31.70 5.31
N VAL A 721 1.25 31.37 5.86
CA VAL A 721 0.24 30.49 5.25
C VAL A 721 -1.00 31.33 5.00
N ILE A 722 -1.39 31.46 3.74
CA ILE A 722 -2.60 32.20 3.34
C ILE A 722 -3.66 31.15 2.98
N ILE A 723 -4.82 31.24 3.64
CA ILE A 723 -5.98 30.38 3.40
C ILE A 723 -7.07 31.27 2.82
N ASP A 724 -7.28 31.18 1.50
CA ASP A 724 -8.38 31.84 0.81
C ASP A 724 -9.52 30.85 0.60
N VAL A 725 -10.73 31.23 1.03
CA VAL A 725 -11.96 30.50 0.76
C VAL A 725 -12.73 31.29 -0.29
N PHE A 726 -13.02 30.70 -1.44
CA PHE A 726 -13.71 31.37 -2.54
C PHE A 726 -14.87 30.53 -3.08
N THR A 727 -15.87 31.21 -3.63
CA THR A 727 -17.02 30.62 -4.33
C THR A 727 -16.87 30.93 -5.82
N ASP A 728 -16.95 29.91 -6.67
CA ASP A 728 -16.85 30.09 -8.13
C ASP A 728 -18.23 30.45 -8.68
N GLU A 729 -18.39 31.63 -9.26
CA GLU A 729 -19.03 31.76 -10.58
C GLU A 729 -18.92 33.19 -11.14
N THR A 730 -18.38 33.24 -12.35
CA THR A 730 -18.41 34.34 -13.31
C THR A 730 -19.83 34.78 -13.69
N VAL A 731 -20.00 36.10 -13.80
CA VAL A 731 -20.77 36.86 -14.82
C VAL A 731 -22.24 37.29 -14.52
N VAL A 732 -22.35 38.60 -14.24
CA VAL A 732 -23.14 39.65 -14.92
C VAL A 732 -24.64 39.89 -14.58
N GLU A 733 -24.87 41.19 -14.34
CA GLU A 733 -26.06 42.03 -14.47
C GLU A 733 -27.17 41.99 -13.41
N THR A 734 -27.09 43.03 -12.55
CA THR A 734 -28.17 43.93 -12.12
C THR A 734 -29.61 43.57 -12.52
N LEU A 735 -30.48 43.47 -11.51
CA LEU A 735 -31.64 44.36 -11.38
C LEU A 735 -32.20 44.27 -9.95
N ALA A 736 -32.21 45.42 -9.27
CA ALA A 736 -32.76 45.61 -7.95
C ALA A 736 -34.29 45.56 -7.96
N VAL A 737 -34.92 44.90 -6.96
CA VAL A 737 -36.17 45.37 -6.34
C VAL A 737 -36.24 44.93 -4.88
N SER A 738 -36.45 45.91 -4.00
CA SER A 738 -36.70 45.85 -2.56
C SER A 738 -38.00 45.15 -2.16
N ALA A 739 -38.06 44.56 -0.96
CA ALA A 739 -39.02 44.91 0.10
C ALA A 739 -39.04 43.85 1.23
N THR A 740 -38.58 44.26 2.41
CA THR A 740 -39.31 44.28 3.69
C THR A 740 -40.23 43.09 4.09
N ILE A 741 -40.15 42.76 5.39
CA ILE A 741 -41.10 42.01 6.25
C ILE A 741 -40.87 40.48 6.25
N PHE A 742 -40.27 39.86 7.28
CA PHE A 742 -40.92 39.54 8.56
C PHE A 742 -39.88 39.15 9.63
N ILE A 743 -39.74 39.98 10.68
CA ILE A 743 -39.45 39.49 12.03
C ILE A 743 -40.81 39.38 12.72
N GLY A 744 -41.16 38.18 13.15
CA GLY A 744 -42.36 37.97 13.94
C GLY A 744 -42.43 36.54 14.44
N ILE A 745 -42.30 36.41 15.76
CA ILE A 745 -42.69 35.27 16.59
C ILE A 745 -41.57 34.25 16.85
N LEU A 746 -40.89 34.41 17.99
CA LEU A 746 -40.83 33.38 19.04
C LEU A 746 -40.23 33.96 20.33
N CYS A 747 -40.98 34.86 20.94
CA CYS A 747 -40.98 35.06 22.40
C CYS A 747 -42.43 35.27 22.85
N LEU A 748 -43.20 34.18 22.84
CA LEU A 748 -44.46 34.01 23.59
C LEU A 748 -44.85 32.53 23.57
N ALA A 749 -44.15 31.73 24.38
CA ALA A 749 -44.60 30.41 24.80
C ALA A 749 -44.14 30.14 26.23
N ALA A 750 -44.53 31.04 27.14
CA ALA A 750 -44.56 30.79 28.59
C ALA A 750 -45.63 31.71 29.22
N MET A 751 -46.90 31.43 28.90
CA MET A 751 -48.18 31.85 29.52
C MET A 751 -49.25 31.69 28.42
N CYS A 752 -50.28 30.86 28.46
CA CYS A 752 -50.87 29.93 29.42
C CYS A 752 -51.70 28.91 28.60
N ILE A 753 -51.60 27.62 28.90
CA ILE A 753 -52.73 26.69 28.77
C ILE A 753 -53.04 26.28 30.21
N ILE A 754 -54.24 26.66 30.67
CA ILE A 754 -55.11 25.65 31.29
C ILE A 754 -55.33 24.57 30.25
#